data_AF-A0AAE8FQW4-F1
#
_entry.id   AF-A0AAE8FQW4-F1
#
_cell.length_a   1.000
_cell.length_b   1.000
_cell.length_c   1.000
_cell.angle_alpha   90.00
_cell.angle_beta   90.00
_cell.angle_gamma   90.00
#
_symmetry.space_group_name_H-M   'P 1'
#
loop_
_entity.id
_entity.type
_entity.pdbx_description
1 polymer ?
#
loop_
_entity_poly.entity_id
_entity_poly.type
_entity_poly.pdbx_seq_one_letter_code
_entity_poly.pdbx_strand_id
1 'polypeptide(L)'
;SGKTIKINKEDLKGGKYELPLDNLSYKLNEGKTTYNYNGNPLKIRVAVKGVNTSGHDQNCTITGDIYSKSIEDGEKTELPNLNINVKSGFQVEITVKDFIGDVGEKYDSNNIKLENNSFKFIQDTKRLIGDGNADISVKGMPENKDEEYWIKTWFTKGESTEEIEPNEFKLNNINSDIDLDKANNLTYQSYNVDDLQATGNKDLWNNREIVFAKKQNKGILPANTIATEPYVGFTKDNKNKAYLDINNDAKLTYEGKNLTYENSDDTYSIWNYQDRGIKKLYYYYKNDKWYDSTSRFAWKVDVTNTRKYTFKHNTIFYDEMNIGKECALRYPGFQYKEADKYWGYIKLKPKESGWYLFGTYSDDGSRFSITKDGKTYELSKSNFGLNNDRGYWYIGQENSNFKVHASSFYSSFTPIYLEEDKYYPIQLEYFNWGGGGSFKLGYYKIDNYEKNQNEKNILEYLSNIVANNDYKRDSNFYNIFYREGYWPNYNYYLKEIFNDYLNNIKFNWMGESKKGGFTLYPSKSNEPADIADQVFEGKSGVKFPKENGVYTIHYKIITREKGDEKPGKVINDNVQSGEYGKFEVKDLLDTSISVVGSNNQKEIYLNEEAKAVYKIIPNEIKAEDIIRDGRSFPKEIKLTEIKIDGMLPSGMKFNENNNPSINLGTEINGERRFSTDKLDDITYTLENGVYKGTELSKDVNVNIESNGPFEFKSSENQVGFKLNYEYKITNPMFEEFKGTSVSASEPTKIEKFGILDSSSSDNIKDSREGVQVVNGIPLKIAILADVKSPNSIIDLGFNSQNIKLSKDTEPQFKIKIYNKGNLINSEKEFTIDKLEGSLIEGLNSGIKISGLDIGEKVIVIELIPNKIEINNSALLKTKVENSNDKEHLAKLDYAEMPDVF
;
A
#
# COMPACT_ATOMS: atom_id res chain seq x y z
N SER A 1 -30.74 46.64 -20.89
CA SER A 1 -30.10 46.09 -19.66
C SER A 1 -29.28 44.85 -20.03
N GLY A 2 -28.29 44.46 -19.22
CA GLY A 2 -27.58 43.18 -19.39
C GLY A 2 -26.30 43.18 -20.27
N LYS A 3 -25.75 44.33 -20.67
CA LYS A 3 -24.42 44.38 -21.31
C LYS A 3 -23.31 44.22 -20.27
N THR A 4 -22.54 43.14 -20.35
CA THR A 4 -21.23 43.05 -19.70
C THR A 4 -20.23 43.85 -20.53
N ILE A 5 -19.55 44.81 -19.90
CA ILE A 5 -18.51 45.63 -20.54
C ILE A 5 -17.17 45.22 -19.94
N LYS A 6 -16.24 44.76 -20.79
CA LYS A 6 -14.86 44.53 -20.39
C LYS A 6 -14.10 45.86 -20.53
N ILE A 7 -13.38 46.23 -19.48
CA ILE A 7 -12.54 47.44 -19.42
C ILE A 7 -11.11 46.96 -19.21
N ASN A 8 -10.23 47.21 -20.18
CA ASN A 8 -8.79 46.96 -20.08
C ASN A 8 -8.08 48.21 -19.53
N LYS A 9 -6.77 48.11 -19.25
CA LYS A 9 -5.96 49.24 -18.77
C LYS A 9 -5.92 50.39 -19.77
N GLU A 10 -5.86 50.09 -21.07
CA GLU A 10 -5.89 51.08 -22.16
C GLU A 10 -7.21 51.88 -22.28
N ASP A 11 -8.32 51.37 -21.74
CA ASP A 11 -9.63 52.04 -21.80
C ASP A 11 -9.79 53.15 -20.73
N LEU A 12 -8.90 53.19 -19.73
CA LEU A 12 -8.96 54.09 -18.57
C LEU A 12 -8.30 55.45 -18.85
N LYS A 13 -9.01 56.33 -19.58
CA LYS A 13 -8.53 57.69 -19.87
C LYS A 13 -8.41 58.52 -18.59
N GLY A 14 -7.18 58.81 -18.17
CA GLY A 14 -6.91 59.54 -16.92
C GLY A 14 -7.40 58.82 -15.66
N GLY A 15 -7.42 57.48 -15.68
CA GLY A 15 -7.92 56.66 -14.57
C GLY A 15 -9.44 56.60 -14.45
N LYS A 16 -10.19 57.12 -15.43
CA LYS A 16 -11.66 57.16 -15.42
C LYS A 16 -12.25 56.39 -16.60
N TYR A 17 -13.44 55.83 -16.41
CA TYR A 17 -14.25 55.22 -17.45
C TYR A 17 -15.67 55.80 -17.41
N GLU A 18 -16.15 56.35 -18.52
CA GLU A 18 -17.51 56.91 -18.63
C GLU A 18 -18.44 55.81 -19.17
N LEU A 19 -19.41 55.39 -18.35
CA LEU A 19 -20.35 54.33 -18.73
C LEU A 19 -21.41 54.90 -19.70
N PRO A 20 -21.50 54.42 -20.96
CA PRO A 20 -22.50 54.91 -21.90
C PRO A 20 -23.91 54.43 -21.50
N LEU A 21 -24.70 55.34 -20.93
CA LEU A 21 -26.08 55.12 -20.53
C LEU A 21 -27.05 55.81 -21.49
N ASP A 22 -27.46 55.09 -22.54
CA ASP A 22 -28.47 55.57 -23.48
C ASP A 22 -29.89 55.45 -22.88
N ASN A 23 -30.75 56.43 -23.16
CA ASN A 23 -32.21 56.42 -22.93
C ASN A 23 -32.70 56.41 -21.46
N LEU A 24 -32.17 57.27 -20.58
CA LEU A 24 -32.86 57.65 -19.34
C LEU A 24 -34.01 58.62 -19.66
N SER A 25 -35.26 58.23 -19.36
CA SER A 25 -36.44 59.07 -19.57
C SER A 25 -36.96 59.68 -18.28
N TYR A 26 -37.30 60.97 -18.35
CA TYR A 26 -37.81 61.77 -17.25
C TYR A 26 -39.21 62.30 -17.63
N LYS A 27 -40.16 62.31 -16.69
CA LYS A 27 -41.47 62.93 -16.90
C LYS A 27 -41.58 64.21 -16.06
N LEU A 28 -42.05 65.29 -16.69
CA LEU A 28 -42.49 66.48 -15.98
C LEU A 28 -43.71 66.12 -15.14
N ASN A 29 -43.73 66.54 -13.89
CA ASN A 29 -44.84 66.25 -12.98
C ASN A 29 -45.88 67.38 -13.12
N GLU A 30 -47.08 67.10 -13.63
CA GLU A 30 -48.08 68.14 -13.89
C GLU A 30 -48.43 68.91 -12.61
N GLY A 31 -48.26 70.24 -12.65
CA GLY A 31 -48.40 71.13 -11.49
C GLY A 31 -47.09 71.44 -10.72
N LYS A 32 -45.93 70.91 -11.12
CA LYS A 32 -44.61 71.31 -10.58
C LYS A 32 -43.58 71.57 -11.68
N THR A 33 -42.60 72.43 -11.40
CA THR A 33 -41.50 72.80 -12.32
C THR A 33 -40.37 71.77 -12.39
N THR A 34 -40.52 70.61 -11.75
CA THR A 34 -39.46 69.58 -11.62
C THR A 34 -39.80 68.30 -12.37
N TYR A 35 -38.80 67.76 -13.08
CA TYR A 35 -38.87 66.47 -13.76
C TYR A 35 -38.50 65.34 -12.78
N ASN A 36 -39.34 64.31 -12.70
CA ASN A 36 -39.04 63.11 -11.91
C ASN A 36 -38.54 61.99 -12.82
N TYR A 37 -37.43 61.35 -12.43
CA TYR A 37 -37.02 60.07 -13.00
C TYR A 37 -38.01 59.00 -12.57
N ASN A 38 -38.64 58.32 -13.53
CA ASN A 38 -39.69 57.32 -13.28
C ASN A 38 -39.29 55.94 -13.78
N GLY A 39 -37.99 55.63 -13.74
CA GLY A 39 -37.40 54.35 -14.10
C GLY A 39 -36.88 53.57 -12.89
N ASN A 40 -36.51 52.31 -13.12
CA ASN A 40 -35.94 51.46 -12.07
C ASN A 40 -34.53 51.94 -11.63
N PRO A 41 -34.14 51.74 -10.36
CA PRO A 41 -32.78 52.04 -9.90
C PRO A 41 -31.70 51.32 -10.73
N LEU A 42 -30.67 52.06 -11.16
CA LEU A 42 -29.57 51.50 -11.93
C LEU A 42 -28.67 50.66 -11.02
N LYS A 43 -28.70 49.33 -11.17
CA LYS A 43 -27.79 48.41 -10.46
C LYS A 43 -26.53 48.13 -11.28
N ILE A 44 -25.42 48.73 -10.87
CA ILE A 44 -24.08 48.42 -11.40
C ILE A 44 -23.49 47.28 -10.57
N ARG A 45 -22.97 46.24 -11.23
CA ARG A 45 -22.14 45.20 -10.60
C ARG A 45 -20.72 45.29 -11.17
N VAL A 46 -19.74 45.49 -10.29
CA VAL A 46 -18.31 45.49 -10.66
C VAL A 46 -17.72 44.14 -10.23
N ALA A 47 -17.03 43.47 -11.15
CA ALA A 47 -16.27 42.25 -10.87
C ALA A 47 -14.82 42.47 -11.28
N VAL A 48 -13.89 42.27 -10.35
CA VAL A 48 -12.45 42.53 -10.55
C VAL A 48 -11.69 41.21 -10.49
N LYS A 49 -10.71 41.04 -11.40
CA LYS A 49 -9.83 39.87 -11.45
C LYS A 49 -8.37 40.31 -11.38
N GLY A 50 -7.72 40.08 -10.24
CA GLY A 50 -6.27 40.22 -10.08
C GLY A 50 -5.53 38.96 -10.55
N VAL A 51 -4.26 39.11 -10.91
CA VAL A 51 -3.32 38.01 -11.20
C VAL A 51 -2.00 38.37 -10.53
N ASN A 52 -1.54 37.55 -9.57
CA ASN A 52 -0.23 37.70 -8.94
C ASN A 52 0.81 36.94 -9.78
N THR A 53 1.82 37.66 -10.26
CA THR A 53 2.94 37.11 -11.05
C THR A 53 4.29 37.29 -10.36
N SER A 54 4.32 37.69 -9.08
CA SER A 54 5.55 38.04 -8.34
C SER A 54 6.08 36.98 -7.39
N GLY A 55 5.36 35.87 -7.19
CA GLY A 55 5.82 34.75 -6.35
C GLY A 55 5.69 34.93 -4.83
N HIS A 56 5.31 36.12 -4.36
CA HIS A 56 5.08 36.43 -2.95
C HIS A 56 3.68 37.01 -2.70
N ASP A 57 3.18 36.86 -1.48
CA ASP A 57 1.90 37.41 -1.03
C ASP A 57 1.84 38.94 -1.23
N GLN A 58 0.75 39.43 -1.82
CA GLN A 58 0.51 40.88 -1.94
C GLN A 58 -0.91 41.24 -1.49
N ASN A 59 -0.99 42.24 -0.61
CA ASN A 59 -2.22 42.92 -0.23
C ASN A 59 -2.50 44.05 -1.24
N CYS A 60 -3.48 43.85 -2.11
CA CYS A 60 -3.95 44.85 -3.07
C CYS A 60 -5.24 45.48 -2.56
N THR A 61 -5.19 46.75 -2.19
CA THR A 61 -6.40 47.54 -1.90
C THR A 61 -6.89 48.16 -3.20
N ILE A 62 -8.15 47.88 -3.57
CA ILE A 62 -8.79 48.53 -4.71
C ILE A 62 -9.81 49.54 -4.19
N THR A 63 -9.54 50.81 -4.46
CA THR A 63 -10.41 51.96 -4.15
C THR A 63 -10.87 52.62 -5.44
N GLY A 64 -11.95 53.38 -5.36
CA GLY A 64 -12.47 54.14 -6.49
C GLY A 64 -13.76 54.87 -6.12
N ASP A 65 -14.20 55.75 -6.99
CA ASP A 65 -15.41 56.55 -6.81
C ASP A 65 -16.34 56.38 -8.01
N ILE A 66 -17.66 56.38 -7.77
CA ILE A 66 -18.67 56.48 -8.81
C ILE A 66 -19.21 57.91 -8.80
N TYR A 67 -19.12 58.56 -9.96
CA TYR A 67 -19.64 59.91 -10.18
C TYR A 67 -20.85 59.85 -11.14
N SER A 68 -21.99 60.39 -10.73
CA SER A 68 -23.11 60.71 -11.62
C SER A 68 -23.00 62.15 -12.09
N LYS A 69 -23.29 62.40 -13.38
CA LYS A 69 -23.14 63.71 -14.03
C LYS A 69 -24.48 64.46 -14.21
N SER A 70 -25.57 63.93 -13.64
CA SER A 70 -26.94 64.24 -14.08
C SER A 70 -27.73 65.24 -13.23
N ILE A 71 -27.18 65.71 -12.10
CA ILE A 71 -27.79 66.74 -11.23
C ILE A 71 -26.66 67.66 -10.76
N GLU A 72 -26.93 68.97 -10.61
CA GLU A 72 -25.91 69.98 -10.28
C GLU A 72 -25.27 69.78 -8.89
N ASP A 73 -25.95 69.08 -7.98
CA ASP A 73 -25.37 68.52 -6.75
C ASP A 73 -24.80 67.12 -7.02
N GLY A 74 -23.58 67.06 -7.56
CA GLY A 74 -22.93 65.80 -7.98
C GLY A 74 -22.60 64.87 -6.82
N GLU A 75 -23.57 64.07 -6.35
CA GLU A 75 -23.39 63.11 -5.26
C GLU A 75 -22.27 62.09 -5.59
N LYS A 76 -21.18 62.20 -4.81
CA LYS A 76 -20.07 61.25 -4.82
C LYS A 76 -20.49 60.01 -4.02
N THR A 77 -20.53 58.85 -4.66
CA THR A 77 -20.60 57.56 -3.94
C THR A 77 -19.27 56.84 -4.04
N GLU A 78 -18.64 56.58 -2.91
CA GLU A 78 -17.39 55.82 -2.85
C GLU A 78 -17.67 54.33 -3.14
N LEU A 79 -16.82 53.68 -3.94
CA LEU A 79 -16.83 52.22 -3.99
C LEU A 79 -16.33 51.69 -2.64
N PRO A 80 -16.98 50.67 -2.06
CA PRO A 80 -16.49 50.06 -0.83
C PRO A 80 -15.07 49.52 -1.05
N ASN A 81 -14.15 49.87 -0.15
CA ASN A 81 -12.75 49.45 -0.19
C ASN A 81 -12.66 47.92 -0.30
N LEU A 82 -12.20 47.43 -1.45
CA LEU A 82 -12.06 46.00 -1.70
C LEU A 82 -10.62 45.57 -1.44
N ASN A 83 -10.40 44.99 -0.26
CA ASN A 83 -9.13 44.38 0.11
C ASN A 83 -9.03 42.99 -0.53
N ILE A 84 -8.13 42.83 -1.50
CA ILE A 84 -7.84 41.55 -2.14
C ILE A 84 -6.45 41.10 -1.67
N ASN A 85 -6.41 39.97 -0.98
CA ASN A 85 -5.18 39.34 -0.52
C ASN A 85 -4.82 38.19 -1.47
N VAL A 86 -3.67 38.25 -2.14
CA VAL A 86 -3.29 37.29 -3.19
C VAL A 86 -2.01 36.53 -2.80
N LYS A 87 -2.18 35.30 -2.33
CA LYS A 87 -1.12 34.48 -1.72
C LYS A 87 -0.21 33.72 -2.71
N SER A 88 0.93 33.26 -2.19
CA SER A 88 1.95 32.45 -2.87
C SER A 88 1.49 31.03 -3.21
N GLY A 89 2.27 30.34 -4.06
CA GLY A 89 1.77 29.26 -4.91
C GLY A 89 1.70 27.84 -4.33
N PHE A 90 2.08 27.60 -3.07
CA PHE A 90 2.13 26.24 -2.50
C PHE A 90 0.80 25.82 -1.88
N GLN A 91 0.31 24.64 -2.25
CA GLN A 91 -0.84 24.00 -1.58
C GLN A 91 -0.37 22.74 -0.87
N VAL A 92 -0.54 22.71 0.46
CA VAL A 92 -0.40 21.50 1.29
C VAL A 92 -1.79 20.97 1.63
N GLU A 93 -1.96 19.66 1.39
CA GLU A 93 -3.15 18.90 1.73
C GLU A 93 -2.76 17.71 2.63
N ILE A 94 -3.52 17.47 3.71
CA ILE A 94 -3.29 16.34 4.63
C ILE A 94 -4.60 15.57 4.81
N THR A 95 -4.54 14.25 4.68
CA THR A 95 -5.64 13.33 5.00
C THR A 95 -5.14 12.33 6.02
N VAL A 96 -5.83 12.18 7.15
CA VAL A 96 -5.52 11.15 8.13
C VAL A 96 -6.43 9.95 7.90
N LYS A 97 -5.85 8.76 7.95
CA LYS A 97 -6.52 7.47 7.81
C LYS A 97 -6.17 6.56 8.97
N ASP A 98 -7.07 5.65 9.31
CA ASP A 98 -6.83 4.52 10.21
C ASP A 98 -7.38 3.22 9.60
N PHE A 99 -7.47 2.14 10.40
CA PHE A 99 -8.00 0.86 9.92
C PHE A 99 -9.47 0.92 9.47
N ILE A 100 -10.25 1.94 9.86
CA ILE A 100 -11.65 2.13 9.44
C ILE A 100 -11.74 3.00 8.18
N GLY A 101 -10.87 3.99 8.01
CA GLY A 101 -10.78 4.80 6.79
C GLY A 101 -10.33 6.21 7.10
N ASP A 102 -10.82 7.19 6.32
CA ASP A 102 -10.52 8.61 6.55
C ASP A 102 -11.02 9.05 7.97
N VAL A 103 -10.26 9.94 8.63
CA VAL A 103 -10.50 10.44 9.99
C VAL A 103 -10.52 11.98 9.95
N GLY A 104 -11.62 12.59 10.39
CA GLY A 104 -11.79 14.04 10.39
C GLY A 104 -11.97 14.65 9.00
N GLU A 105 -12.00 15.97 8.91
CA GLU A 105 -12.10 16.67 7.63
C GLU A 105 -10.71 16.91 7.01
N LYS A 106 -10.58 16.65 5.70
CA LYS A 106 -9.32 16.86 4.96
C LYS A 106 -8.77 18.28 5.17
N TYR A 107 -7.52 18.35 5.61
CA TYR A 107 -6.76 19.60 5.69
C TYR A 107 -6.43 20.12 4.28
N ASP A 108 -6.71 21.39 4.02
CA ASP A 108 -6.26 22.11 2.82
C ASP A 108 -5.87 23.55 3.19
N SER A 109 -4.57 23.83 3.15
CA SER A 109 -3.99 25.14 3.44
C SER A 109 -4.63 26.31 2.68
N ASN A 110 -5.23 26.10 1.50
CA ASN A 110 -5.92 27.16 0.76
C ASN A 110 -7.23 27.64 1.41
N ASN A 111 -7.92 26.77 2.16
CA ASN A 111 -9.26 27.04 2.69
C ASN A 111 -9.25 27.52 4.15
N ILE A 112 -8.08 27.59 4.76
CA ILE A 112 -7.88 27.85 6.20
C ILE A 112 -7.50 29.32 6.41
N LYS A 113 -8.09 29.96 7.43
CA LYS A 113 -7.72 31.32 7.84
C LYS A 113 -6.30 31.31 8.42
N LEU A 114 -5.49 32.28 7.99
CA LEU A 114 -4.11 32.43 8.45
C LEU A 114 -4.09 33.22 9.75
N GLU A 115 -3.43 32.67 10.78
CA GLU A 115 -3.07 33.40 11.99
C GLU A 115 -1.54 33.32 12.17
N ASN A 116 -0.90 34.49 12.34
CA ASN A 116 0.54 34.61 12.60
C ASN A 116 1.45 33.84 11.62
N ASN A 117 1.20 33.96 10.32
CA ASN A 117 1.92 33.25 9.24
C ASN A 117 1.84 31.71 9.29
N SER A 118 0.97 31.15 10.13
CA SER A 118 0.70 29.71 10.22
C SER A 118 -0.73 29.40 9.76
N PHE A 119 -0.90 28.25 9.10
CA PHE A 119 -2.22 27.71 8.78
C PHE A 119 -2.64 26.76 9.91
N LYS A 120 -3.68 27.10 10.68
CA LYS A 120 -4.15 26.27 11.80
C LYS A 120 -5.56 25.74 11.54
N PHE A 121 -5.71 24.42 11.52
CA PHE A 121 -7.02 23.76 11.40
C PHE A 121 -7.18 22.74 12.52
N ILE A 122 -7.65 23.25 13.65
CA ILE A 122 -7.87 22.48 14.88
C ILE A 122 -9.37 22.19 14.95
N GLN A 123 -9.72 20.91 14.88
CA GLN A 123 -11.10 20.42 15.04
C GLN A 123 -11.27 19.73 16.40
N ASP A 124 -12.50 19.30 16.71
CA ASP A 124 -12.77 18.40 17.84
C ASP A 124 -11.90 17.14 17.74
N THR A 125 -11.40 16.67 18.90
CA THR A 125 -10.56 15.48 18.96
C THR A 125 -11.27 14.27 18.34
N LYS A 126 -10.62 13.59 17.39
CA LYS A 126 -11.11 12.36 16.75
C LYS A 126 -10.26 11.17 17.19
N ARG A 127 -10.89 10.08 17.60
CA ARG A 127 -10.18 8.85 17.97
C ARG A 127 -9.77 8.07 16.72
N LEU A 128 -8.53 7.60 16.71
CA LEU A 128 -8.00 6.65 15.74
C LEU A 128 -8.28 5.22 16.21
N ILE A 129 -8.61 4.35 15.25
CA ILE A 129 -8.85 2.93 15.49
C ILE A 129 -7.69 2.14 14.87
N GLY A 130 -6.77 1.70 15.74
CA GLY A 130 -5.47 1.14 15.37
C GLY A 130 -4.49 2.17 14.81
N ASP A 131 -3.46 1.69 14.09
CA ASP A 131 -2.46 2.54 13.45
C ASP A 131 -3.10 3.65 12.59
N GLY A 132 -2.81 4.90 12.95
CA GLY A 132 -3.08 6.07 12.12
C GLY A 132 -1.94 6.36 11.14
N ASN A 133 -2.29 6.92 9.98
CA ASN A 133 -1.32 7.43 9.01
C ASN A 133 -1.82 8.74 8.39
N ALA A 134 -0.94 9.73 8.27
CA ALA A 134 -1.21 11.00 7.58
C ALA A 134 -0.60 10.98 6.17
N ASP A 135 -1.46 10.91 5.16
CA ASP A 135 -1.08 11.14 3.76
C ASP A 135 -0.95 12.66 3.52
N ILE A 136 0.23 13.08 3.05
CA ILE A 136 0.58 14.50 2.88
C ILE A 136 0.95 14.75 1.42
N SER A 137 0.28 15.71 0.79
CA SER A 137 0.54 16.13 -0.59
C SER A 137 0.93 17.60 -0.65
N VAL A 138 2.02 17.91 -1.36
CA VAL A 138 2.52 19.27 -1.59
C VAL A 138 2.46 19.56 -3.09
N LYS A 139 1.82 20.66 -3.46
CA LYS A 139 1.59 21.10 -4.85
C LYS A 139 2.08 22.53 -5.05
N GLY A 140 2.33 22.90 -6.31
CA GLY A 140 2.66 24.27 -6.70
C GLY A 140 4.12 24.69 -6.47
N MET A 141 5.02 23.72 -6.30
CA MET A 141 6.47 23.97 -6.20
C MET A 141 7.01 24.48 -7.55
N PRO A 142 7.60 25.69 -7.62
CA PRO A 142 8.23 26.18 -8.84
C PRO A 142 9.61 25.54 -9.03
N GLU A 143 9.98 25.24 -10.27
CA GLU A 143 11.31 24.70 -10.59
C GLU A 143 12.39 25.77 -10.35
N ASN A 144 13.10 25.67 -9.23
CA ASN A 144 14.28 26.48 -8.94
C ASN A 144 15.54 25.75 -9.46
N LYS A 145 16.49 26.48 -10.05
CA LYS A 145 17.71 25.88 -10.60
C LYS A 145 18.70 25.46 -9.52
N ASP A 146 18.75 26.21 -8.42
CA ASP A 146 19.79 26.08 -7.39
C ASP A 146 19.26 25.53 -6.05
N GLU A 147 17.93 25.45 -5.89
CA GLU A 147 17.26 24.98 -4.67
C GLU A 147 16.41 23.71 -4.88
N GLU A 148 16.30 22.90 -3.83
CA GLU A 148 15.40 21.75 -3.74
C GLU A 148 14.43 21.89 -2.56
N TYR A 149 13.18 21.44 -2.76
CA TYR A 149 12.13 21.51 -1.73
C TYR A 149 12.08 20.23 -0.89
N TRP A 150 11.88 20.43 0.40
CA TRP A 150 11.66 19.37 1.38
C TRP A 150 10.47 19.74 2.26
N ILE A 151 9.81 18.74 2.84
CA ILE A 151 8.82 18.94 3.90
C ILE A 151 9.29 18.27 5.18
N LYS A 152 9.35 19.04 6.27
CA LYS A 152 9.44 18.56 7.64
C LYS A 152 8.04 18.35 8.20
N THR A 153 7.83 17.26 8.92
CA THR A 153 6.57 16.92 9.59
C THR A 153 6.88 16.37 10.98
N TRP A 154 6.06 16.69 11.99
CA TRP A 154 6.19 16.16 13.35
C TRP A 154 4.83 16.17 14.06
N PHE A 155 4.76 15.53 15.22
CA PHE A 155 3.59 15.56 16.10
C PHE A 155 3.90 16.33 17.39
N THR A 156 2.86 16.87 18.04
CA THR A 156 2.93 17.31 19.44
C THR A 156 1.85 16.63 20.27
N LYS A 157 2.16 16.24 21.52
CA LYS A 157 1.24 15.53 22.42
C LYS A 157 0.59 16.49 23.43
N GLY A 158 -0.74 16.55 23.43
CA GLY A 158 -1.52 17.44 24.31
C GLY A 158 -1.19 18.92 24.07
N GLU A 159 -0.78 19.62 25.13
CA GLU A 159 -0.31 21.01 25.09
C GLU A 159 1.23 21.14 25.04
N SER A 160 1.96 20.02 24.93
CA SER A 160 3.42 20.05 24.80
C SER A 160 3.86 20.68 23.47
N THR A 161 5.01 21.35 23.48
CA THR A 161 5.70 21.87 22.29
C THR A 161 6.83 20.95 21.81
N GLU A 162 6.98 19.76 22.40
CA GLU A 162 7.99 18.77 22.03
C GLU A 162 7.69 18.14 20.66
N GLU A 163 8.68 18.12 19.77
CA GLU A 163 8.56 17.49 18.45
C GLU A 163 8.70 15.96 18.57
N ILE A 164 7.60 15.25 18.37
CA ILE A 164 7.54 13.77 18.38
C ILE A 164 7.58 13.26 16.94
N GLU A 165 8.36 12.23 16.69
CA GLU A 165 8.58 11.63 15.35
C GLU A 165 8.87 12.66 14.22
N PRO A 166 9.85 13.58 14.39
CA PRO A 166 10.18 14.56 13.37
C PRO A 166 10.81 13.89 12.14
N ASN A 167 10.10 13.94 11.01
CA ASN A 167 10.50 13.35 9.75
C ASN A 167 10.69 14.45 8.68
N GLU A 168 11.79 14.39 7.93
CA GLU A 168 12.02 15.24 6.76
C GLU A 168 12.05 14.40 5.47
N PHE A 169 11.25 14.82 4.48
CA PHE A 169 11.17 14.16 3.19
C PHE A 169 11.60 15.13 2.08
N LYS A 170 12.56 14.68 1.25
CA LYS A 170 12.87 15.35 -0.01
C LYS A 170 11.68 15.19 -0.93
N LEU A 171 11.16 16.29 -1.47
CA LEU A 171 10.04 16.27 -2.41
C LEU A 171 10.60 15.94 -3.80
N ASN A 172 11.02 14.67 -3.97
CA ASN A 172 11.82 14.17 -5.09
C ASN A 172 11.06 13.20 -6.01
N ASN A 173 11.35 13.30 -7.30
CA ASN A 173 10.67 12.59 -8.39
C ASN A 173 10.82 11.05 -8.38
N ILE A 174 9.79 10.34 -8.85
CA ILE A 174 9.67 8.86 -8.85
C ILE A 174 10.39 8.18 -10.04
N ASN A 175 11.55 7.58 -9.75
CA ASN A 175 12.29 6.55 -10.52
C ASN A 175 12.96 6.95 -11.86
N SER A 176 14.01 6.20 -12.26
CA SER A 176 15.03 6.60 -13.23
C SER A 176 14.85 6.08 -14.67
N ASP A 177 14.29 4.89 -14.93
CA ASP A 177 13.90 4.48 -16.30
C ASP A 177 12.60 5.18 -16.75
N ILE A 178 11.79 5.61 -15.79
CA ILE A 178 10.57 6.36 -16.04
C ILE A 178 10.94 7.78 -16.46
N ASP A 179 10.54 8.19 -17.65
CA ASP A 179 10.69 9.56 -18.12
C ASP A 179 9.49 10.40 -17.64
N LEU A 180 9.52 10.74 -16.34
CA LEU A 180 8.47 11.52 -15.68
C LEU A 180 8.23 12.88 -16.35
N ASP A 181 9.29 13.51 -16.87
CA ASP A 181 9.23 14.79 -17.58
C ASP A 181 8.46 14.68 -18.90
N LYS A 182 8.25 13.45 -19.40
CA LYS A 182 7.42 13.11 -20.57
C LYS A 182 6.20 12.28 -20.21
N ALA A 183 5.61 12.53 -19.04
CA ALA A 183 4.28 12.04 -18.69
C ALA A 183 3.28 12.16 -19.86
N ASN A 184 2.37 11.20 -19.94
CA ASN A 184 1.37 11.00 -20.99
C ASN A 184 1.89 10.55 -22.37
N ASN A 185 3.11 10.03 -22.46
CA ASN A 185 3.67 9.48 -23.69
C ASN A 185 4.08 8.01 -23.50
N LEU A 186 4.36 7.30 -24.58
CA LEU A 186 5.07 6.01 -24.57
C LEU A 186 6.23 6.03 -25.58
N THR A 187 7.21 5.18 -25.34
CA THR A 187 8.33 4.94 -26.27
C THR A 187 7.82 4.06 -27.40
N TYR A 188 8.24 4.31 -28.64
CA TYR A 188 7.73 3.60 -29.81
C TYR A 188 8.81 3.18 -30.81
N GLN A 189 8.51 2.13 -31.57
CA GLN A 189 9.30 1.59 -32.67
C GLN A 189 8.38 1.27 -33.85
N SER A 190 8.58 1.96 -34.98
CA SER A 190 7.88 1.68 -36.24
C SER A 190 8.62 0.62 -37.05
N TYR A 191 7.89 -0.08 -37.92
CA TYR A 191 8.40 -1.17 -38.75
C TYR A 191 8.08 -0.93 -40.23
N ASN A 192 9.05 -1.26 -41.09
CA ASN A 192 8.90 -1.09 -42.52
C ASN A 192 8.09 -2.25 -43.11
N VAL A 193 6.88 -1.92 -43.57
CA VAL A 193 5.95 -2.82 -44.26
C VAL A 193 5.84 -2.50 -45.75
N ASP A 194 6.82 -1.81 -46.35
CA ASP A 194 6.80 -1.36 -47.76
C ASP A 194 6.62 -2.56 -48.71
N ASP A 195 7.32 -3.67 -48.43
CA ASP A 195 7.30 -4.93 -49.19
C ASP A 195 5.97 -5.70 -49.09
N LEU A 196 5.09 -5.36 -48.14
CA LEU A 196 3.79 -6.00 -47.97
C LEU A 196 2.72 -5.23 -48.74
N GLN A 197 2.12 -5.83 -49.78
CA GLN A 197 1.06 -5.19 -50.55
C GLN A 197 -0.15 -4.85 -49.67
N ALA A 198 -0.60 -3.59 -49.73
CA ALA A 198 -1.79 -3.15 -49.01
C ALA A 198 -3.04 -3.80 -49.61
N THR A 199 -3.99 -4.26 -48.78
CA THR A 199 -5.14 -5.11 -49.21
C THR A 199 -4.74 -6.39 -49.98
N GLY A 200 -3.47 -6.82 -49.90
CA GLY A 200 -2.88 -7.90 -50.69
C GLY A 200 -3.03 -9.31 -50.08
N ASN A 201 -1.92 -10.03 -49.89
CA ASN A 201 -1.98 -11.37 -49.29
C ASN A 201 -2.16 -11.30 -47.76
N LYS A 202 -3.35 -11.69 -47.28
CA LYS A 202 -3.68 -11.72 -45.84
C LYS A 202 -2.72 -12.57 -45.01
N ASP A 203 -2.22 -13.69 -45.53
CA ASP A 203 -1.42 -14.63 -44.75
C ASP A 203 -0.05 -14.07 -44.35
N LEU A 204 0.51 -13.15 -45.14
CA LEU A 204 1.74 -12.44 -44.80
C LEU A 204 1.53 -11.43 -43.67
N TRP A 205 0.43 -10.68 -43.73
CA TRP A 205 0.02 -9.73 -42.69
C TRP A 205 -0.47 -10.42 -41.41
N ASN A 206 -1.04 -11.62 -41.55
CA ASN A 206 -1.40 -12.51 -40.46
C ASN A 206 -0.18 -13.12 -39.72
N ASN A 207 1.05 -12.89 -40.21
CA ASN A 207 2.29 -13.37 -39.60
C ASN A 207 3.06 -12.21 -38.93
N ARG A 208 3.05 -12.24 -37.59
CA ARG A 208 3.68 -11.24 -36.71
C ARG A 208 5.19 -11.11 -36.87
N GLU A 209 5.88 -12.19 -37.24
CA GLU A 209 7.33 -12.16 -37.48
C GLU A 209 7.67 -11.44 -38.80
N ILE A 210 6.78 -11.52 -39.79
CA ILE A 210 6.92 -10.83 -41.08
C ILE A 210 6.57 -9.35 -40.93
N VAL A 211 5.44 -9.03 -40.29
CA VAL A 211 4.98 -7.65 -40.07
C VAL A 211 6.00 -6.82 -39.27
N PHE A 212 6.61 -7.42 -38.24
CA PHE A 212 7.62 -6.74 -37.40
C PHE A 212 9.07 -7.14 -37.73
N ALA A 213 9.36 -7.61 -38.95
CA ALA A 213 10.70 -8.07 -39.34
C ALA A 213 11.75 -6.95 -39.41
N LYS A 214 11.36 -5.74 -39.84
CA LYS A 214 12.29 -4.66 -40.21
C LYS A 214 12.02 -3.39 -39.39
N LYS A 215 12.75 -3.21 -38.28
CA LYS A 215 12.74 -1.94 -37.50
C LYS A 215 13.07 -0.76 -38.42
N GLN A 216 12.32 0.34 -38.31
CA GLN A 216 12.46 1.53 -39.16
C GLN A 216 12.79 2.78 -38.35
N ASN A 217 11.84 3.32 -37.57
CA ASN A 217 12.06 4.54 -36.79
C ASN A 217 11.72 4.36 -35.31
N LYS A 218 12.17 5.28 -34.49
CA LYS A 218 11.99 5.24 -33.04
C LYS A 218 11.79 6.64 -32.46
N GLY A 219 11.12 6.71 -31.31
CA GLY A 219 10.99 7.94 -30.55
C GLY A 219 10.05 7.79 -29.36
N ILE A 220 9.40 8.89 -28.98
CA ILE A 220 8.38 8.97 -27.94
C ILE A 220 7.15 9.63 -28.57
N LEU A 221 5.96 9.06 -28.36
CA LEU A 221 4.69 9.58 -28.91
C LEU A 221 3.63 9.79 -27.81
N PRO A 222 2.79 10.84 -27.92
CA PRO A 222 1.65 11.09 -27.04
C PRO A 222 0.65 9.94 -27.00
N ALA A 223 0.28 9.53 -25.80
CA ALA A 223 -0.64 8.42 -25.53
C ALA A 223 -1.93 8.88 -24.82
N ASN A 224 -2.12 10.19 -24.64
CA ASN A 224 -3.23 10.84 -23.93
C ASN A 224 -4.19 11.62 -24.83
N THR A 225 -4.07 11.48 -26.14
CA THR A 225 -4.98 12.07 -27.13
C THR A 225 -5.30 11.04 -28.19
N ILE A 226 -6.59 10.78 -28.39
CA ILE A 226 -7.10 10.06 -29.55
C ILE A 226 -7.31 11.07 -30.68
N ALA A 227 -6.69 10.83 -31.84
CA ALA A 227 -6.92 11.66 -33.02
C ALA A 227 -8.31 11.36 -33.61
N THR A 228 -9.20 12.34 -33.58
CA THR A 228 -10.57 12.27 -34.11
C THR A 228 -10.65 12.70 -35.59
N GLU A 229 -9.67 13.49 -36.05
CA GLU A 229 -9.46 13.86 -37.45
C GLU A 229 -7.96 13.76 -37.75
N PRO A 230 -7.44 12.58 -38.14
CA PRO A 230 -6.04 12.41 -38.55
C PRO A 230 -5.82 13.03 -39.95
N TYR A 231 -5.86 14.36 -40.01
CA TYR A 231 -5.82 15.12 -41.26
C TYR A 231 -4.46 14.96 -41.96
N VAL A 232 -4.47 14.41 -43.17
CA VAL A 232 -3.25 14.20 -43.95
C VAL A 232 -2.66 15.53 -44.40
N GLY A 233 -1.56 15.96 -43.76
CA GLY A 233 -0.81 17.14 -44.15
C GLY A 233 0.02 16.88 -45.42
N PHE A 234 -0.29 17.57 -46.52
CA PHE A 234 0.49 17.49 -47.76
C PHE A 234 1.45 18.67 -47.89
N THR A 235 2.76 18.43 -47.74
CA THR A 235 3.80 19.45 -47.98
C THR A 235 4.36 19.35 -49.40
N LYS A 236 4.55 20.50 -50.05
CA LYS A 236 5.17 20.63 -51.39
C LYS A 236 6.32 21.61 -51.34
N ASP A 237 7.49 21.08 -51.00
CA ASP A 237 8.81 21.71 -50.97
C ASP A 237 8.93 22.89 -49.98
N ASN A 238 10.13 23.14 -49.44
CA ASN A 238 10.39 24.14 -48.39
C ASN A 238 10.22 25.63 -48.82
N LYS A 239 9.44 25.89 -49.86
CA LYS A 239 8.91 27.20 -50.28
C LYS A 239 7.48 27.09 -50.83
N ASN A 240 6.54 26.57 -50.03
CA ASN A 240 5.21 27.17 -49.88
C ASN A 240 4.60 26.73 -48.54
N LYS A 241 4.16 27.69 -47.73
CA LYS A 241 3.77 27.45 -46.33
C LYS A 241 2.51 26.59 -46.22
N ALA A 242 2.69 25.35 -45.79
CA ALA A 242 1.95 24.80 -44.65
C ALA A 242 2.94 23.98 -43.80
N TYR A 243 2.91 24.18 -42.49
CA TYR A 243 3.71 23.44 -41.50
C TYR A 243 3.33 21.94 -41.55
N LEU A 244 4.18 20.97 -41.22
CA LEU A 244 5.16 20.93 -40.13
C LEU A 244 6.37 20.00 -40.43
N ASP A 245 7.46 20.20 -39.69
CA ASP A 245 8.72 19.44 -39.71
C ASP A 245 8.94 18.86 -38.29
N ILE A 246 9.56 17.71 -37.99
CA ILE A 246 10.48 16.85 -38.76
C ILE A 246 10.25 15.35 -38.38
N ASN A 247 11.11 14.45 -38.89
CA ASN A 247 11.51 13.13 -38.35
C ASN A 247 10.41 12.06 -38.12
N ASN A 248 10.20 11.21 -39.13
CA ASN A 248 10.37 9.74 -39.12
C ASN A 248 9.71 9.15 -40.38
N ASP A 249 10.43 8.30 -41.12
CA ASP A 249 10.04 7.89 -42.48
C ASP A 249 9.04 6.73 -42.48
N ALA A 250 7.88 6.90 -43.10
CA ALA A 250 7.07 5.82 -43.69
C ALA A 250 6.93 6.09 -45.19
N LYS A 251 7.20 5.11 -46.07
CA LYS A 251 7.27 5.37 -47.52
C LYS A 251 5.97 4.97 -48.20
N LEU A 252 5.33 5.94 -48.84
CA LEU A 252 4.18 5.68 -49.69
C LEU A 252 4.63 5.25 -51.09
N THR A 253 4.25 4.03 -51.49
CA THR A 253 4.44 3.48 -52.83
C THR A 253 3.11 3.55 -53.60
N TYR A 254 3.12 4.17 -54.77
CA TYR A 254 1.97 4.13 -55.69
C TYR A 254 2.18 3.02 -56.72
N GLU A 255 1.34 1.99 -56.70
CA GLU A 255 1.16 1.06 -57.81
C GLU A 255 -0.25 1.18 -58.38
N GLY A 256 -0.45 2.20 -59.22
CA GLY A 256 -1.67 2.33 -60.01
C GLY A 256 -1.74 1.30 -61.14
N LYS A 257 -2.38 0.16 -60.86
CA LYS A 257 -3.42 -0.39 -61.73
C LYS A 257 -4.58 -0.86 -60.87
N ASN A 258 -5.81 -0.55 -61.34
CA ASN A 258 -7.09 -0.85 -60.71
C ASN A 258 -7.48 0.10 -59.55
N LEU A 259 -8.05 1.24 -59.93
CA LEU A 259 -9.11 1.84 -59.13
C LEU A 259 -10.41 1.05 -59.37
N THR A 260 -10.93 0.40 -58.34
CA THR A 260 -12.33 -0.06 -58.33
C THR A 260 -13.12 0.94 -57.52
N TYR A 261 -14.10 1.60 -58.14
CA TYR A 261 -15.08 2.45 -57.49
C TYR A 261 -16.47 1.93 -57.83
N GLU A 262 -17.33 1.81 -56.82
CA GLU A 262 -18.72 1.38 -57.00
C GLU A 262 -19.67 2.61 -57.03
N ASN A 263 -20.75 2.50 -57.80
CA ASN A 263 -21.41 3.62 -58.45
C ASN A 263 -22.46 4.36 -57.62
N SER A 264 -22.63 5.65 -57.91
CA SER A 264 -23.89 6.15 -58.52
C SER A 264 -23.65 7.54 -59.15
N ASP A 265 -24.26 7.73 -60.33
CA ASP A 265 -24.48 9.00 -61.03
C ASP A 265 -23.24 9.64 -61.72
N ASP A 266 -23.07 9.26 -62.99
CA ASP A 266 -21.94 9.59 -63.87
C ASP A 266 -21.86 11.06 -64.33
N THR A 267 -21.52 12.01 -63.44
CA THR A 267 -20.72 13.21 -63.83
C THR A 267 -20.22 14.02 -62.63
N TYR A 268 -18.89 14.15 -62.51
CA TYR A 268 -18.26 15.18 -61.68
C TYR A 268 -17.43 16.12 -62.55
N SER A 269 -17.64 17.43 -62.37
CA SER A 269 -16.80 18.48 -62.98
C SER A 269 -15.90 19.08 -61.91
N ILE A 270 -14.58 18.88 -62.02
CA ILE A 270 -13.60 19.55 -61.14
C ILE A 270 -13.35 20.96 -61.68
N TRP A 271 -13.68 21.98 -60.88
CA TRP A 271 -13.51 23.40 -61.21
C TRP A 271 -12.30 24.00 -60.47
N ASN A 272 -11.60 24.92 -61.13
CA ASN A 272 -10.54 25.74 -60.52
C ASN A 272 -10.72 27.20 -60.96
N TYR A 273 -10.53 28.16 -60.04
CA TYR A 273 -10.68 29.60 -60.28
C TYR A 273 -9.32 30.29 -60.15
N GLN A 274 -8.92 31.03 -61.19
CA GLN A 274 -7.84 32.02 -61.14
C GLN A 274 -8.22 33.26 -61.95
N ASP A 275 -7.59 34.39 -61.62
CA ASP A 275 -7.69 35.65 -62.36
C ASP A 275 -7.42 35.45 -63.86
N ARG A 276 -8.12 36.24 -64.70
CA ARG A 276 -8.07 36.25 -66.18
C ARG A 276 -8.88 35.19 -66.94
N GLY A 277 -9.88 34.58 -66.32
CA GLY A 277 -11.13 34.21 -67.04
C GLY A 277 -11.10 33.01 -67.99
N ILE A 278 -10.16 32.08 -67.87
CA ILE A 278 -10.20 30.79 -68.60
C ILE A 278 -10.65 29.68 -67.65
N LYS A 279 -11.83 29.08 -67.93
CA LYS A 279 -12.38 27.93 -67.20
C LYS A 279 -11.80 26.63 -67.76
N LYS A 280 -11.17 25.80 -66.91
CA LYS A 280 -10.82 24.40 -67.25
C LYS A 280 -11.77 23.44 -66.54
N LEU A 281 -12.33 22.49 -67.28
CA LEU A 281 -12.99 21.30 -66.73
C LEU A 281 -12.10 20.06 -66.91
N TYR A 282 -12.27 19.08 -66.04
CA TYR A 282 -11.77 17.72 -66.21
C TYR A 282 -12.97 16.76 -66.18
N TYR A 283 -12.98 15.76 -67.07
CA TYR A 283 -14.08 14.80 -67.26
C TYR A 283 -13.57 13.34 -67.26
N TYR A 284 -14.54 12.43 -67.21
CA TYR A 284 -14.50 11.00 -66.89
C TYR A 284 -13.61 10.07 -67.76
N TYR A 285 -13.51 8.81 -67.30
CA TYR A 285 -12.51 7.80 -67.61
C TYR A 285 -12.87 6.80 -68.73
N LYS A 286 -11.84 6.32 -69.45
CA LYS A 286 -11.80 4.94 -69.98
C LYS A 286 -10.34 4.51 -70.21
N ASN A 287 -9.96 3.34 -69.68
CA ASN A 287 -8.60 2.75 -69.78
C ASN A 287 -7.46 3.60 -69.17
N ASP A 288 -7.57 3.96 -67.89
CA ASP A 288 -6.47 4.49 -67.04
C ASP A 288 -5.75 5.77 -67.54
N LYS A 289 -6.50 6.78 -68.00
CA LYS A 289 -5.93 8.04 -68.56
C LYS A 289 -6.73 9.29 -68.20
N TRP A 290 -6.00 10.39 -67.97
CA TRP A 290 -6.53 11.73 -67.66
C TRP A 290 -6.32 12.70 -68.85
N TYR A 291 -7.25 13.65 -69.03
CA TYR A 291 -7.32 14.55 -70.20
C TYR A 291 -7.72 16.00 -69.83
N ASP A 292 -7.13 17.00 -70.50
CA ASP A 292 -7.44 18.44 -70.36
C ASP A 292 -8.47 18.90 -71.41
N SER A 293 -9.35 19.86 -71.07
CA SER A 293 -10.47 20.33 -71.90
C SER A 293 -10.22 21.60 -72.73
N THR A 294 -9.04 22.23 -72.69
CA THR A 294 -8.79 23.46 -73.48
C THR A 294 -8.62 23.27 -75.01
N SER A 295 -8.91 22.10 -75.58
CA SER A 295 -8.92 21.92 -77.04
C SER A 295 -9.94 20.87 -77.50
N ARG A 296 -10.38 20.93 -78.77
CA ARG A 296 -11.30 19.94 -79.38
C ARG A 296 -10.72 18.53 -79.51
N PHE A 297 -9.45 18.35 -79.13
CA PHE A 297 -8.78 17.05 -79.05
C PHE A 297 -8.29 16.84 -77.62
N ALA A 298 -8.57 15.66 -77.06
CA ALA A 298 -8.20 15.30 -75.71
C ALA A 298 -6.72 14.87 -75.68
N TRP A 299 -5.86 15.67 -75.04
CA TRP A 299 -4.43 15.37 -74.91
C TRP A 299 -4.18 14.53 -73.66
N LYS A 300 -3.43 13.43 -73.81
CA LYS A 300 -3.02 12.55 -72.71
C LYS A 300 -2.17 13.35 -71.72
N VAL A 301 -2.60 13.44 -70.47
CA VAL A 301 -1.80 13.99 -69.37
C VAL A 301 -1.10 12.83 -68.66
N ASP A 302 0.19 12.64 -68.89
CA ASP A 302 1.02 11.80 -68.02
C ASP A 302 1.29 12.57 -66.72
N VAL A 303 0.73 12.09 -65.61
CA VAL A 303 0.95 12.69 -64.28
C VAL A 303 2.31 12.25 -63.73
N THR A 304 3.39 12.82 -64.27
CA THR A 304 4.76 12.60 -63.80
C THR A 304 5.04 13.41 -62.53
N ASN A 305 4.51 12.93 -61.40
CA ASN A 305 4.83 13.46 -60.07
C ASN A 305 5.22 12.33 -59.12
N THR A 306 6.42 11.78 -59.32
CA THR A 306 7.03 10.65 -58.58
C THR A 306 7.50 10.99 -57.16
N ARG A 307 6.76 11.86 -56.47
CA ARG A 307 7.08 12.28 -55.11
C ARG A 307 6.72 11.18 -54.11
N LYS A 308 7.66 10.86 -53.23
CA LYS A 308 7.39 10.05 -52.05
C LYS A 308 6.71 10.94 -51.02
N TYR A 309 5.63 10.45 -50.44
CA TYR A 309 4.94 11.09 -49.33
C TYR A 309 5.09 10.20 -48.10
N THR A 310 4.88 10.78 -46.92
CA THR A 310 4.94 10.08 -45.64
C THR A 310 3.75 10.52 -44.81
N PHE A 311 3.01 9.55 -44.28
CA PHE A 311 1.98 9.79 -43.28
C PHE A 311 2.60 9.66 -41.88
N LYS A 312 2.17 10.49 -40.92
CA LYS A 312 2.71 10.52 -39.55
C LYS A 312 1.59 10.74 -38.55
N HIS A 313 1.39 9.79 -37.66
CA HIS A 313 0.61 10.03 -36.45
C HIS A 313 1.38 10.92 -35.46
N ASN A 314 0.69 11.89 -34.89
CA ASN A 314 1.20 12.71 -33.79
C ASN A 314 0.81 12.12 -32.41
N THR A 315 0.12 10.98 -32.40
CA THR A 315 -0.45 10.32 -31.23
C THR A 315 -0.41 8.82 -31.43
N ILE A 316 -0.43 8.02 -30.36
CA ILE A 316 -0.47 6.56 -30.46
C ILE A 316 -1.86 6.05 -30.81
N PHE A 317 -2.90 6.74 -30.31
CA PHE A 317 -4.29 6.30 -30.48
C PHE A 317 -5.08 7.24 -31.39
N TYR A 318 -6.05 6.68 -32.13
CA TYR A 318 -6.90 7.38 -33.10
C TYR A 318 -8.21 6.62 -33.38
N ASP A 319 -9.29 7.37 -33.66
CA ASP A 319 -10.66 6.82 -33.76
C ASP A 319 -10.94 6.14 -35.09
N GLU A 320 -10.90 6.89 -36.18
CA GLU A 320 -11.02 6.40 -37.55
C GLU A 320 -10.12 7.26 -38.44
N MET A 321 -9.13 6.64 -39.05
CA MET A 321 -8.37 7.25 -40.14
C MET A 321 -9.08 6.97 -41.46
N ASN A 322 -9.91 7.91 -41.88
CA ASN A 322 -10.48 7.90 -43.21
C ASN A 322 -9.59 8.74 -44.15
N ILE A 323 -9.05 8.13 -45.22
CA ILE A 323 -8.25 8.84 -46.23
C ILE A 323 -9.12 9.94 -46.90
N GLY A 324 -10.44 9.79 -46.90
CA GLY A 324 -11.40 10.84 -47.25
C GLY A 324 -11.69 10.95 -48.75
N LYS A 325 -12.96 11.18 -49.09
CA LYS A 325 -13.42 11.31 -50.48
C LYS A 325 -12.64 12.39 -51.25
N GLU A 326 -12.37 13.55 -50.66
CA GLU A 326 -11.60 14.60 -51.33
C GLU A 326 -10.15 14.19 -51.65
N CYS A 327 -9.50 13.43 -50.77
CA CYS A 327 -8.14 12.98 -51.00
C CYS A 327 -8.12 11.89 -52.08
N ALA A 328 -9.09 10.98 -52.09
CA ALA A 328 -9.20 9.97 -53.14
C ALA A 328 -9.63 10.57 -54.50
N LEU A 329 -10.40 11.66 -54.51
CA LEU A 329 -10.70 12.47 -55.71
C LEU A 329 -9.46 13.24 -56.22
N ARG A 330 -8.58 13.70 -55.32
CA ARG A 330 -7.37 14.48 -55.66
C ARG A 330 -6.16 13.58 -55.98
N TYR A 331 -6.10 12.38 -55.39
CA TYR A 331 -5.06 11.37 -55.54
C TYR A 331 -5.66 9.95 -55.67
N PRO A 332 -6.26 9.62 -56.84
CA PRO A 332 -6.83 8.31 -57.11
C PRO A 332 -5.79 7.18 -56.95
N GLY A 333 -6.10 6.16 -56.15
CA GLY A 333 -5.25 4.97 -55.93
C GLY A 333 -4.34 5.01 -54.70
N PHE A 334 -4.53 5.98 -53.80
CA PHE A 334 -3.80 6.07 -52.53
C PHE A 334 -4.29 5.03 -51.51
N GLN A 335 -3.37 4.26 -50.92
CA GLN A 335 -3.65 3.27 -49.86
C GLN A 335 -2.71 3.49 -48.66
N TYR A 336 -3.23 3.34 -47.45
CA TYR A 336 -2.52 3.50 -46.18
C TYR A 336 -2.33 2.14 -45.50
N LYS A 337 -1.16 1.93 -44.88
CA LYS A 337 -0.73 0.73 -44.15
C LYS A 337 0.36 1.11 -43.13
N GLU A 338 0.43 0.43 -41.99
CA GLU A 338 1.48 0.67 -40.96
C GLU A 338 1.72 -0.54 -40.05
N ALA A 339 2.77 -0.48 -39.23
CA ALA A 339 3.08 -1.47 -38.19
C ALA A 339 4.00 -0.88 -37.11
N ASP A 340 3.55 -0.89 -35.86
CA ASP A 340 4.22 -0.22 -34.75
C ASP A 340 4.15 -1.02 -33.44
N LYS A 341 5.13 -0.77 -32.56
CA LYS A 341 5.13 -1.22 -31.16
C LYS A 341 5.38 -0.05 -30.22
N TYR A 342 4.74 -0.09 -29.05
CA TYR A 342 4.84 0.95 -28.02
C TYR A 342 5.06 0.32 -26.64
N TRP A 343 5.85 0.95 -25.76
CA TRP A 343 6.13 0.46 -24.42
C TRP A 343 6.44 1.59 -23.43
N GLY A 344 6.33 1.28 -22.14
CA GLY A 344 6.54 2.22 -21.05
C GLY A 344 5.85 1.74 -19.77
N TYR A 345 5.41 2.67 -18.93
CA TYR A 345 4.74 2.39 -17.67
C TYR A 345 3.34 2.98 -17.63
N ILE A 346 2.39 2.23 -17.10
CA ILE A 346 1.07 2.69 -16.69
C ILE A 346 1.09 2.93 -15.17
N LYS A 347 0.86 4.17 -14.75
CA LYS A 347 0.62 4.54 -13.36
C LYS A 347 -0.86 4.78 -13.17
N LEU A 348 -1.43 4.23 -12.09
CA LEU A 348 -2.77 4.62 -11.67
C LEU A 348 -2.73 6.06 -11.16
N LYS A 349 -3.83 6.79 -11.40
CA LYS A 349 -4.05 8.04 -10.67
C LYS A 349 -4.41 7.71 -9.21
N PRO A 350 -4.17 8.61 -8.25
CA PRO A 350 -4.57 8.39 -6.86
C PRO A 350 -6.06 8.07 -6.75
N LYS A 351 -6.40 7.18 -5.82
CA LYS A 351 -7.71 6.57 -5.56
C LYS A 351 -8.23 5.58 -6.60
N GLU A 352 -7.40 5.19 -7.56
CA GLU A 352 -7.80 4.24 -8.60
C GLU A 352 -7.48 2.76 -8.31
N SER A 353 -6.85 2.43 -7.17
CA SER A 353 -6.62 1.04 -6.73
C SER A 353 -7.86 0.15 -6.95
N GLY A 354 -7.70 -1.00 -7.59
CA GLY A 354 -8.82 -1.87 -7.90
C GLY A 354 -8.54 -2.91 -8.99
N TRP A 355 -9.57 -3.69 -9.32
CA TRP A 355 -9.56 -4.65 -10.41
C TRP A 355 -9.91 -3.97 -11.74
N TYR A 356 -9.19 -4.30 -12.79
CA TYR A 356 -9.34 -3.72 -14.12
C TYR A 356 -9.45 -4.78 -15.22
N LEU A 357 -10.32 -4.53 -16.19
CA LEU A 357 -10.26 -5.12 -17.52
C LEU A 357 -9.56 -4.15 -18.47
N PHE A 358 -8.85 -4.70 -19.44
CA PHE A 358 -8.33 -3.98 -20.58
C PHE A 358 -8.79 -4.62 -21.89
N GLY A 359 -8.74 -3.86 -22.97
CA GLY A 359 -9.00 -4.35 -24.31
C GLY A 359 -8.49 -3.37 -25.36
N THR A 360 -8.35 -3.81 -26.61
CA THR A 360 -7.94 -2.96 -27.73
C THR A 360 -9.06 -2.88 -28.76
N TYR A 361 -9.20 -1.74 -29.42
CA TYR A 361 -10.00 -1.59 -30.63
C TYR A 361 -9.05 -1.24 -31.77
N SER A 362 -9.14 -1.99 -32.86
CA SER A 362 -8.20 -1.82 -33.97
C SER A 362 -8.77 -2.21 -35.32
N ASP A 363 -8.18 -1.63 -36.37
CA ASP A 363 -8.39 -1.93 -37.78
C ASP A 363 -7.01 -1.83 -38.47
N ASP A 364 -6.24 -2.89 -38.71
CA ASP A 364 -6.52 -4.31 -38.45
C ASP A 364 -6.08 -4.73 -37.03
N GLY A 365 -5.00 -5.52 -36.88
CA GLY A 365 -4.69 -6.26 -35.66
C GLY A 365 -3.94 -5.46 -34.58
N SER A 366 -4.18 -5.81 -33.31
CA SER A 366 -3.50 -5.21 -32.14
C SER A 366 -3.28 -6.15 -30.96
N ARG A 367 -2.26 -5.88 -30.14
CA ARG A 367 -2.01 -6.55 -28.86
C ARG A 367 -1.73 -5.55 -27.74
N PHE A 368 -2.16 -5.90 -26.53
CA PHE A 368 -1.81 -5.22 -25.29
C PHE A 368 -1.40 -6.24 -24.22
N SER A 369 -0.34 -5.94 -23.49
CA SER A 369 0.09 -6.67 -22.30
C SER A 369 0.57 -5.74 -21.18
N ILE A 370 0.47 -6.25 -19.95
CA ILE A 370 0.96 -5.61 -18.72
C ILE A 370 1.76 -6.63 -17.92
N THR A 371 2.85 -6.19 -17.29
CA THR A 371 3.67 -7.02 -16.41
C THR A 371 3.38 -6.66 -14.95
N LYS A 372 3.08 -7.67 -14.13
CA LYS A 372 2.84 -7.55 -12.69
C LYS A 372 3.38 -8.78 -11.98
N ASP A 373 4.07 -8.58 -10.86
CA ASP A 373 4.65 -9.64 -10.01
C ASP A 373 5.53 -10.64 -10.80
N GLY A 374 6.38 -10.15 -11.71
CA GLY A 374 7.21 -10.97 -12.59
C GLY A 374 6.44 -11.79 -13.66
N LYS A 375 5.14 -11.55 -13.85
CA LYS A 375 4.29 -12.24 -14.82
C LYS A 375 3.67 -11.27 -15.82
N THR A 376 3.77 -11.61 -17.11
CA THR A 376 3.12 -10.85 -18.20
C THR A 376 1.72 -11.40 -18.49
N TYR A 377 0.74 -10.49 -18.58
CA TYR A 377 -0.65 -10.78 -18.87
C TYR A 377 -1.03 -10.18 -20.24
N GLU A 378 -1.37 -11.02 -21.23
CA GLU A 378 -1.84 -10.57 -22.56
C GLU A 378 -3.35 -10.19 -22.51
N LEU A 379 -3.67 -8.98 -22.01
CA LEU A 379 -5.05 -8.61 -21.68
C LEU A 379 -5.98 -8.28 -22.85
N SER A 380 -5.48 -8.19 -24.10
CA SER A 380 -6.33 -8.10 -25.30
C SER A 380 -6.40 -9.38 -26.13
N LYS A 381 -5.87 -10.50 -25.63
CA LYS A 381 -5.84 -11.78 -26.34
C LYS A 381 -7.25 -12.36 -26.53
N SER A 382 -7.66 -12.55 -27.78
CA SER A 382 -8.90 -13.24 -28.13
C SER A 382 -8.84 -13.84 -29.54
N ASN A 383 -9.55 -14.95 -29.75
CA ASN A 383 -9.67 -15.64 -31.03
C ASN A 383 -10.72 -15.07 -32.00
N PHE A 384 -11.52 -14.09 -31.56
CA PHE A 384 -12.54 -13.39 -32.34
C PHE A 384 -12.71 -11.95 -31.87
N GLY A 385 -13.15 -11.08 -32.77
CA GLY A 385 -13.41 -9.66 -32.52
C GLY A 385 -14.89 -9.39 -32.28
N LEU A 386 -15.18 -8.47 -31.35
CA LEU A 386 -16.54 -8.05 -30.99
C LEU A 386 -16.88 -6.68 -31.59
N ASN A 387 -18.11 -6.55 -32.08
CA ASN A 387 -18.71 -5.29 -32.54
C ASN A 387 -20.04 -5.05 -31.82
N ASN A 388 -20.43 -3.77 -31.67
CA ASN A 388 -21.71 -3.38 -31.08
C ASN A 388 -22.57 -2.65 -32.11
N ASP A 389 -23.80 -3.09 -32.34
CA ASP A 389 -24.80 -2.34 -33.11
C ASP A 389 -26.03 -2.05 -32.23
N ARG A 390 -26.27 -0.77 -31.95
CA ARG A 390 -27.42 -0.26 -31.17
C ARG A 390 -27.62 -0.95 -29.81
N GLY A 391 -26.54 -1.31 -29.12
CA GLY A 391 -26.60 -2.02 -27.85
C GLY A 391 -26.77 -3.53 -27.99
N TYR A 392 -26.36 -4.13 -29.12
CA TYR A 392 -26.21 -5.57 -29.25
C TYR A 392 -24.77 -5.89 -29.66
N TRP A 393 -24.06 -6.59 -28.78
CA TRP A 393 -22.73 -7.12 -29.04
C TRP A 393 -22.84 -8.42 -29.85
N TYR A 394 -22.01 -8.52 -30.88
CA TYR A 394 -21.90 -9.71 -31.72
C TYR A 394 -20.45 -9.93 -32.16
N ILE A 395 -20.13 -11.14 -32.61
CA ILE A 395 -18.84 -11.43 -33.24
C ILE A 395 -18.79 -10.67 -34.57
N GLY A 396 -18.03 -9.58 -34.58
CA GLY A 396 -17.80 -8.75 -35.75
C GLY A 396 -16.79 -9.36 -36.71
N GLN A 397 -15.85 -10.15 -36.19
CA GLN A 397 -14.77 -10.78 -36.94
C GLN A 397 -14.45 -12.16 -36.36
N GLU A 398 -14.47 -13.21 -37.17
CA GLU A 398 -14.16 -14.58 -36.74
C GLU A 398 -12.64 -14.89 -36.67
N ASN A 399 -11.80 -13.85 -36.53
CA ASN A 399 -10.34 -13.94 -36.53
C ASN A 399 -9.74 -13.37 -35.24
N SER A 400 -8.60 -13.91 -34.82
CA SER A 400 -7.91 -13.49 -33.60
C SER A 400 -7.35 -12.06 -33.69
N ASN A 401 -7.11 -11.46 -32.53
CA ASN A 401 -6.72 -10.05 -32.37
C ASN A 401 -5.41 -9.63 -33.06
N PHE A 402 -4.68 -10.55 -33.70
CA PHE A 402 -3.52 -10.25 -34.55
C PHE A 402 -3.67 -10.95 -35.91
N LYS A 403 -4.67 -10.52 -36.67
CA LYS A 403 -5.00 -10.96 -38.03
C LYS A 403 -5.57 -9.79 -38.84
N VAL A 404 -5.62 -9.93 -40.16
CA VAL A 404 -6.29 -9.01 -41.07
C VAL A 404 -7.81 -9.05 -40.83
N HIS A 405 -8.40 -7.93 -40.47
CA HIS A 405 -9.81 -7.77 -40.17
C HIS A 405 -10.20 -6.28 -40.20
N ALA A 406 -11.44 -5.97 -40.58
CA ALA A 406 -11.96 -4.61 -40.37
C ALA A 406 -12.18 -4.36 -38.87
N SER A 407 -12.30 -3.09 -38.49
CA SER A 407 -12.53 -2.55 -37.15
C SER A 407 -13.24 -3.51 -36.17
N SER A 408 -12.60 -3.82 -35.04
CA SER A 408 -13.15 -4.69 -33.99
C SER A 408 -12.53 -4.48 -32.61
N PHE A 409 -13.30 -4.80 -31.56
CA PHE A 409 -12.86 -4.80 -30.16
C PHE A 409 -12.39 -6.18 -29.69
N TYR A 410 -11.32 -6.21 -28.89
CA TYR A 410 -10.69 -7.40 -28.34
C TYR A 410 -10.33 -7.24 -26.87
N SER A 411 -10.68 -8.23 -26.04
CA SER A 411 -10.33 -8.31 -24.61
C SER A 411 -10.13 -9.77 -24.22
N SER A 412 -9.22 -10.06 -23.30
CA SER A 412 -9.11 -11.39 -22.68
C SER A 412 -10.17 -11.61 -21.58
N PHE A 413 -10.92 -10.56 -21.21
CA PHE A 413 -11.83 -10.50 -20.07
C PHE A 413 -11.21 -10.94 -18.72
N THR A 414 -9.88 -10.97 -18.63
CA THR A 414 -9.15 -11.34 -17.41
C THR A 414 -8.96 -10.11 -16.52
N PRO A 415 -9.50 -10.10 -15.29
CA PRO A 415 -9.26 -9.02 -14.34
C PRO A 415 -7.80 -8.98 -13.86
N ILE A 416 -7.24 -7.79 -13.73
CA ILE A 416 -5.97 -7.55 -13.05
C ILE A 416 -6.13 -6.53 -11.93
N TYR A 417 -5.67 -6.85 -10.71
CA TYR A 417 -5.65 -5.89 -9.61
C TYR A 417 -4.41 -5.00 -9.75
N LEU A 418 -4.61 -3.69 -9.65
CA LEU A 418 -3.54 -2.70 -9.68
C LEU A 418 -3.72 -1.72 -8.50
N GLU A 419 -2.61 -1.25 -7.95
CA GLU A 419 -2.56 -0.36 -6.80
C GLU A 419 -2.22 1.07 -7.22
N GLU A 420 -2.74 2.05 -6.47
CA GLU A 420 -2.36 3.45 -6.60
C GLU A 420 -0.88 3.69 -6.29
N ASP A 421 -0.35 4.77 -6.84
CA ASP A 421 1.06 5.19 -6.72
C ASP A 421 2.14 4.19 -7.15
N LYS A 422 1.72 3.03 -7.67
CA LYS A 422 2.56 2.03 -8.33
C LYS A 422 2.62 2.23 -9.84
N TYR A 423 3.78 1.92 -10.41
CA TYR A 423 4.07 1.99 -11.84
C TYR A 423 4.22 0.58 -12.40
N TYR A 424 3.35 0.21 -13.35
CA TYR A 424 3.32 -1.12 -13.97
C TYR A 424 3.83 -1.04 -15.41
N PRO A 425 4.79 -1.87 -15.84
CA PRO A 425 5.23 -1.88 -17.22
C PRO A 425 4.15 -2.40 -18.19
N ILE A 426 4.10 -1.83 -19.39
CA ILE A 426 3.17 -2.23 -20.46
C ILE A 426 3.83 -2.32 -21.84
N GLN A 427 3.21 -3.10 -22.73
CA GLN A 427 3.55 -3.19 -24.14
C GLN A 427 2.29 -3.20 -25.01
N LEU A 428 2.37 -2.54 -26.17
CA LEU A 428 1.35 -2.44 -27.20
C LEU A 428 1.95 -2.78 -28.57
N GLU A 429 1.16 -3.41 -29.43
CA GLU A 429 1.51 -3.67 -30.83
C GLU A 429 0.29 -3.42 -31.72
N TYR A 430 0.51 -2.89 -32.93
CA TYR A 430 -0.55 -2.60 -33.89
C TYR A 430 -0.06 -2.74 -35.35
N PHE A 431 -0.95 -3.09 -36.28
CA PHE A 431 -0.71 -2.96 -37.72
C PHE A 431 -1.99 -2.67 -38.51
N ASN A 432 -1.83 -2.07 -39.69
CA ASN A 432 -2.88 -1.87 -40.68
C ASN A 432 -2.51 -2.50 -42.04
N TRP A 433 -3.38 -3.36 -42.55
CA TRP A 433 -3.27 -4.09 -43.81
C TRP A 433 -3.54 -3.22 -45.04
N GLY A 434 -4.41 -2.21 -44.95
CA GLY A 434 -4.82 -1.44 -46.11
C GLY A 434 -6.20 -0.82 -46.02
N GLY A 435 -6.28 0.51 -46.12
CA GLY A 435 -7.54 1.25 -46.30
C GLY A 435 -7.73 2.33 -45.25
N GLY A 436 -8.84 2.26 -44.52
CA GLY A 436 -8.96 3.02 -43.27
C GLY A 436 -8.06 2.43 -42.18
N GLY A 437 -8.06 3.01 -40.99
CA GLY A 437 -7.39 2.41 -39.83
C GLY A 437 -7.95 2.93 -38.51
N SER A 438 -7.71 2.20 -37.43
CA SER A 438 -8.09 2.60 -36.08
C SER A 438 -7.15 1.93 -35.08
N PHE A 439 -6.80 2.62 -34.00
CA PHE A 439 -6.10 1.99 -32.88
C PHE A 439 -6.39 2.70 -31.56
N LYS A 440 -6.95 1.97 -30.58
CA LYS A 440 -7.23 2.47 -29.23
C LYS A 440 -6.99 1.38 -28.18
N LEU A 441 -6.42 1.77 -27.04
CA LEU A 441 -6.40 0.96 -25.81
C LEU A 441 -7.57 1.40 -24.92
N GLY A 442 -8.42 0.47 -24.50
CA GLY A 442 -9.53 0.70 -23.59
C GLY A 442 -9.32 0.02 -22.23
N TYR A 443 -9.89 0.58 -21.18
CA TYR A 443 -9.93 -0.05 -19.85
C TYR A 443 -11.29 0.14 -19.17
N TYR A 444 -11.61 -0.77 -18.25
CA TYR A 444 -12.80 -0.70 -17.41
C TYR A 444 -12.43 -1.10 -15.97
N LYS A 445 -12.82 -0.29 -14.99
CA LYS A 445 -12.65 -0.59 -13.56
C LYS A 445 -13.82 -1.47 -13.11
N ILE A 446 -13.53 -2.56 -12.41
CA ILE A 446 -14.51 -3.51 -11.91
C ILE A 446 -14.78 -3.21 -10.44
N ASP A 447 -15.88 -2.53 -10.16
CA ASP A 447 -16.26 -2.16 -8.80
C ASP A 447 -16.75 -3.39 -8.01
N ASN A 448 -16.26 -3.56 -6.77
CA ASN A 448 -16.64 -4.66 -5.86
C ASN A 448 -16.41 -6.08 -6.40
N TYR A 449 -15.54 -6.28 -7.39
CA TYR A 449 -15.23 -7.58 -8.01
C TYR A 449 -15.09 -8.73 -6.99
N GLU A 450 -14.38 -8.50 -5.87
CA GLU A 450 -14.19 -9.54 -4.86
C GLU A 450 -15.47 -10.11 -4.24
N LYS A 451 -16.51 -9.28 -4.13
CA LYS A 451 -17.79 -9.60 -3.50
C LYS A 451 -18.87 -10.00 -4.53
N ASN A 452 -18.66 -9.68 -5.81
CA ASN A 452 -19.64 -9.93 -6.87
C ASN A 452 -19.39 -11.29 -7.54
N GLN A 453 -19.88 -12.38 -6.93
CA GLN A 453 -19.69 -13.73 -7.45
C GLN A 453 -20.31 -13.93 -8.85
N ASN A 454 -21.39 -13.21 -9.18
CA ASN A 454 -22.00 -13.30 -10.51
C ASN A 454 -21.08 -12.71 -11.59
N GLU A 455 -20.49 -11.54 -11.32
CA GLU A 455 -19.52 -10.89 -12.21
C GLU A 455 -18.22 -11.68 -12.33
N LYS A 456 -17.73 -12.28 -11.24
CA LYS A 456 -16.64 -13.26 -11.25
C LYS A 456 -16.95 -14.43 -12.19
N ASN A 457 -18.09 -15.09 -12.03
CA ASN A 457 -18.50 -16.23 -12.85
C ASN A 457 -18.67 -15.85 -14.34
N ILE A 458 -19.26 -14.69 -14.63
CA ILE A 458 -19.44 -14.16 -16.00
C ILE A 458 -18.09 -13.89 -16.67
N LEU A 459 -17.16 -13.23 -15.97
CA LEU A 459 -15.83 -12.92 -16.49
C LEU A 459 -14.96 -14.16 -16.63
N GLU A 460 -15.03 -15.10 -15.69
CA GLU A 460 -14.35 -16.40 -15.79
C GLU A 460 -14.84 -17.20 -17.00
N TYR A 461 -16.16 -17.27 -17.22
CA TYR A 461 -16.74 -17.92 -18.40
C TYR A 461 -16.31 -17.24 -19.71
N LEU A 462 -16.39 -15.89 -19.79
CA LEU A 462 -15.92 -15.14 -20.96
C LEU A 462 -14.42 -15.34 -21.21
N SER A 463 -13.58 -15.28 -20.17
CA SER A 463 -12.12 -15.40 -20.27
C SER A 463 -11.69 -16.80 -20.72
N ASN A 464 -12.33 -17.84 -20.19
CA ASN A 464 -12.13 -19.22 -20.64
C ASN A 464 -12.51 -19.43 -22.12
N ILE A 465 -13.49 -18.70 -22.64
CA ILE A 465 -13.95 -18.85 -24.03
C ILE A 465 -13.09 -18.06 -25.02
N VAL A 466 -12.70 -16.82 -24.72
CA VAL A 466 -11.75 -16.08 -25.60
C VAL A 466 -10.38 -16.76 -25.67
N ALA A 467 -10.01 -17.52 -24.62
CA ALA A 467 -8.84 -18.38 -24.60
C ALA A 467 -9.00 -19.71 -25.36
N ASN A 468 -10.23 -20.14 -25.67
CA ASN A 468 -10.51 -21.38 -26.38
C ASN A 468 -10.62 -21.14 -27.90
N ASN A 469 -9.90 -21.93 -28.69
CA ASN A 469 -9.88 -21.81 -30.16
C ASN A 469 -11.18 -22.35 -30.80
N ASP A 470 -11.91 -23.21 -30.09
CA ASP A 470 -13.09 -23.95 -30.59
C ASP A 470 -14.43 -23.30 -30.18
N TYR A 471 -14.49 -21.99 -29.95
CA TYR A 471 -15.70 -21.27 -29.51
C TYR A 471 -16.95 -21.52 -30.38
N LYS A 472 -16.77 -21.84 -31.66
CA LYS A 472 -17.85 -22.23 -32.60
C LYS A 472 -18.53 -23.57 -32.26
N ARG A 473 -17.92 -24.40 -31.41
CA ARG A 473 -18.48 -25.67 -30.90
C ARG A 473 -19.24 -25.47 -29.58
N ASP A 474 -18.98 -24.39 -28.84
CA ASP A 474 -19.85 -24.01 -27.72
C ASP A 474 -21.14 -23.39 -28.28
N SER A 475 -22.13 -24.25 -28.46
CA SER A 475 -23.46 -23.88 -28.95
C SER A 475 -24.21 -22.86 -28.07
N ASN A 476 -23.81 -22.66 -26.82
CA ASN A 476 -24.37 -21.59 -26.00
C ASN A 476 -23.70 -20.26 -26.36
N PHE A 477 -22.37 -20.22 -26.33
CA PHE A 477 -21.61 -19.00 -26.61
C PHE A 477 -21.80 -18.48 -28.04
N TYR A 478 -21.72 -19.35 -29.05
CA TYR A 478 -21.90 -18.95 -30.44
C TYR A 478 -23.27 -18.27 -30.64
N ASN A 479 -24.34 -18.86 -30.11
CA ASN A 479 -25.70 -18.31 -30.23
C ASN A 479 -25.93 -17.00 -29.44
N ILE A 480 -25.17 -16.75 -28.37
CA ILE A 480 -25.19 -15.48 -27.63
C ILE A 480 -24.68 -14.33 -28.52
N PHE A 481 -23.54 -14.51 -29.20
CA PHE A 481 -22.87 -13.47 -29.96
C PHE A 481 -23.05 -13.54 -31.48
N TYR A 482 -23.86 -14.47 -32.02
CA TYR A 482 -24.19 -14.47 -33.45
C TYR A 482 -25.31 -13.47 -33.78
N ARG A 483 -25.21 -12.84 -34.95
CA ARG A 483 -26.17 -11.85 -35.46
C ARG A 483 -26.93 -12.44 -36.65
N GLU A 484 -28.12 -12.96 -36.38
CA GLU A 484 -29.05 -13.38 -37.44
C GLU A 484 -30.42 -12.73 -37.29
N GLY A 485 -30.98 -12.31 -38.42
CA GLY A 485 -32.42 -12.38 -38.59
C GLY A 485 -32.74 -13.77 -39.13
N TYR A 486 -33.20 -14.68 -38.26
CA TYR A 486 -34.13 -15.79 -38.51
C TYR A 486 -34.22 -16.69 -37.25
N TRP A 487 -35.45 -16.96 -36.80
CA TRP A 487 -35.90 -17.97 -35.82
C TRP A 487 -35.72 -17.71 -34.29
N PRO A 488 -36.70 -18.13 -33.45
CA PRO A 488 -36.73 -17.84 -32.02
C PRO A 488 -36.26 -19.00 -31.11
N ASN A 489 -35.99 -18.63 -29.85
CA ASN A 489 -36.07 -19.49 -28.65
C ASN A 489 -35.07 -20.64 -28.45
N TYR A 490 -33.76 -20.37 -28.53
CA TYR A 490 -32.82 -21.04 -27.61
C TYR A 490 -31.81 -20.04 -27.01
N ASN A 491 -31.76 -19.99 -25.67
CA ASN A 491 -30.89 -19.15 -24.83
C ASN A 491 -30.99 -17.60 -24.98
N TYR A 492 -32.21 -17.09 -25.14
CA TYR A 492 -32.51 -15.66 -24.98
C TYR A 492 -31.96 -15.06 -23.67
N TYR A 493 -32.16 -15.74 -22.53
CA TYR A 493 -31.78 -15.23 -21.20
C TYR A 493 -30.26 -15.06 -21.02
N LEU A 494 -29.46 -16.03 -21.46
CA LEU A 494 -28.00 -15.88 -21.44
C LEU A 494 -27.55 -14.78 -22.42
N LYS A 495 -28.18 -14.70 -23.60
CA LYS A 495 -27.90 -13.65 -24.58
C LYS A 495 -28.15 -12.25 -24.01
N GLU A 496 -29.28 -12.07 -23.34
CA GLU A 496 -29.64 -10.85 -22.63
C GLU A 496 -28.60 -10.52 -21.54
N ILE A 497 -28.28 -11.46 -20.65
CA ILE A 497 -27.28 -11.26 -19.58
C ILE A 497 -25.91 -10.82 -20.11
N PHE A 498 -25.33 -11.50 -21.11
CA PHE A 498 -23.99 -11.15 -21.61
C PHE A 498 -24.00 -9.85 -22.42
N ASN A 499 -25.06 -9.58 -23.19
CA ASN A 499 -25.20 -8.30 -23.88
C ASN A 499 -25.37 -7.15 -22.90
N ASP A 500 -26.30 -7.25 -21.95
CA ASP A 500 -26.52 -6.26 -20.90
C ASP A 500 -25.24 -6.01 -20.12
N TYR A 501 -24.53 -7.07 -19.71
CA TYR A 501 -23.24 -6.93 -19.03
C TYR A 501 -22.21 -6.16 -19.87
N LEU A 502 -22.01 -6.51 -21.15
CA LEU A 502 -21.06 -5.82 -22.03
C LEU A 502 -21.52 -4.42 -22.49
N ASN A 503 -22.82 -4.13 -22.51
CA ASN A 503 -23.35 -2.78 -22.76
C ASN A 503 -23.23 -1.87 -21.52
N ASN A 504 -23.31 -2.46 -20.33
CA ASN A 504 -23.10 -1.78 -19.06
C ASN A 504 -21.61 -1.55 -18.79
N ILE A 505 -20.73 -2.47 -19.21
CA ILE A 505 -19.29 -2.23 -19.31
C ILE A 505 -19.02 -1.14 -20.36
N LYS A 506 -18.69 0.05 -19.88
CA LYS A 506 -18.26 1.16 -20.73
C LYS A 506 -16.76 1.30 -20.62
N PHE A 507 -16.04 0.63 -21.53
CA PHE A 507 -14.60 0.83 -21.69
C PHE A 507 -14.30 2.31 -21.95
N ASN A 508 -13.40 2.86 -21.17
CA ASN A 508 -12.87 4.21 -21.35
C ASN A 508 -11.62 4.10 -22.21
N TRP A 509 -11.52 4.90 -23.28
CA TRP A 509 -10.38 4.85 -24.17
C TRP A 509 -9.23 5.72 -23.65
N MET A 510 -8.02 5.15 -23.68
CA MET A 510 -6.79 5.84 -23.34
C MET A 510 -6.57 6.98 -24.34
N GLY A 511 -6.58 8.20 -23.80
CA GLY A 511 -6.44 9.43 -24.58
C GLY A 511 -7.74 10.07 -25.06
N GLU A 512 -8.91 9.53 -24.73
CA GLU A 512 -10.16 10.28 -24.86
C GLU A 512 -10.22 11.33 -23.74
N SER A 513 -10.08 12.60 -24.12
CA SER A 513 -9.85 13.72 -23.20
C SER A 513 -11.09 14.09 -22.36
N LYS A 514 -11.34 13.31 -21.30
CA LYS A 514 -12.08 13.69 -20.07
C LYS A 514 -12.12 12.62 -18.97
N LYS A 515 -11.76 11.36 -19.23
CA LYS A 515 -12.01 10.24 -18.28
C LYS A 515 -10.83 9.31 -17.92
N GLY A 516 -9.65 9.50 -18.50
CA GLY A 516 -8.50 8.61 -18.27
C GLY A 516 -8.10 8.48 -16.78
N GLY A 517 -8.20 7.27 -16.21
CA GLY A 517 -7.84 6.91 -14.83
C GLY A 517 -6.35 6.55 -14.64
N PHE A 518 -5.61 6.49 -15.75
CA PHE A 518 -4.19 6.16 -15.79
C PHE A 518 -3.36 7.32 -16.36
N THR A 519 -2.08 7.36 -16.01
CA THR A 519 -1.05 8.19 -16.64
C THR A 519 0.01 7.28 -17.22
N LEU A 520 0.32 7.46 -18.51
CA LEU A 520 1.35 6.69 -19.20
C LEU A 520 2.68 7.43 -19.12
N TYR A 521 3.79 6.71 -19.04
CA TYR A 521 5.14 7.27 -19.04
C TYR A 521 6.04 6.48 -19.99
N PRO A 522 6.84 7.13 -20.84
CA PRO A 522 7.78 6.41 -21.69
C PRO A 522 8.90 5.82 -20.85
N SER A 523 9.40 4.66 -21.29
CA SER A 523 10.62 4.07 -20.76
C SER A 523 11.83 4.67 -21.49
N LYS A 524 12.89 5.00 -20.74
CA LYS A 524 14.17 5.43 -21.32
C LYS A 524 14.93 4.25 -21.94
N SER A 525 14.54 3.02 -21.61
CA SER A 525 15.02 1.77 -22.22
C SER A 525 14.60 1.63 -23.69
N ASN A 526 15.41 0.85 -24.42
CA ASN A 526 15.50 0.90 -25.86
C ASN A 526 14.90 -0.31 -26.61
N GLU A 527 14.56 -1.40 -25.95
CA GLU A 527 13.97 -2.61 -26.57
C GLU A 527 12.57 -2.89 -26.01
N PRO A 528 11.54 -3.12 -26.84
CA PRO A 528 10.17 -3.45 -26.41
C PRO A 528 10.01 -4.89 -25.85
N ALA A 529 11.07 -5.48 -25.28
CA ALA A 529 11.11 -6.89 -24.87
C ALA A 529 11.77 -7.13 -23.51
N ASP A 530 12.71 -6.27 -23.10
CA ASP A 530 13.37 -6.37 -21.79
C ASP A 530 12.68 -5.41 -20.80
N ILE A 531 11.56 -5.89 -20.27
CA ILE A 531 10.70 -5.17 -19.35
C ILE A 531 11.24 -5.29 -17.92
N ALA A 532 11.17 -4.21 -17.13
CA ALA A 532 11.48 -4.27 -15.70
C ALA A 532 10.49 -5.23 -14.98
N ASP A 533 10.99 -6.33 -14.40
CA ASP A 533 10.16 -7.36 -13.75
C ASP A 533 9.43 -6.91 -12.47
N GLN A 534 9.61 -5.64 -12.05
CA GLN A 534 9.26 -5.12 -10.73
C GLN A 534 8.34 -3.90 -10.81
N VAL A 535 7.44 -3.81 -9.83
CA VAL A 535 6.48 -2.72 -9.64
C VAL A 535 7.09 -1.70 -8.67
N PHE A 536 7.13 -0.42 -9.03
CA PHE A 536 7.82 0.62 -8.24
C PHE A 536 6.88 1.44 -7.36
N GLU A 537 7.30 1.76 -6.14
CA GLU A 537 6.53 2.54 -5.15
C GLU A 537 7.06 3.98 -4.98
N GLY A 538 6.17 4.97 -5.06
CA GLY A 538 6.41 6.32 -4.56
C GLY A 538 5.97 6.43 -3.10
N LYS A 539 6.90 6.67 -2.18
CA LYS A 539 6.69 6.63 -0.71
C LYS A 539 5.61 7.63 -0.24
N SER A 540 4.55 7.16 0.42
CA SER A 540 3.55 7.99 1.13
C SER A 540 3.37 7.55 2.59
N GLY A 541 3.00 8.51 3.44
CA GLY A 541 2.44 8.27 4.78
C GLY A 541 3.37 8.57 5.96
N VAL A 542 3.01 9.57 6.77
CA VAL A 542 3.58 9.82 8.10
C VAL A 542 2.77 9.04 9.14
N LYS A 543 3.35 7.97 9.68
CA LYS A 543 2.72 7.15 10.73
C LYS A 543 2.54 7.95 12.01
N PHE A 544 1.42 7.74 12.69
CA PHE A 544 1.21 8.29 14.04
C PHE A 544 2.11 7.61 15.08
N PRO A 545 2.43 8.31 16.18
CA PRO A 545 3.07 7.69 17.34
C PRO A 545 2.21 6.54 17.89
N LYS A 546 2.85 5.44 18.30
CA LYS A 546 2.16 4.29 18.92
C LYS A 546 1.62 4.56 20.33
N GLU A 547 2.24 5.48 21.06
CA GLU A 547 1.93 5.70 22.47
C GLU A 547 0.57 6.40 22.62
N ASN A 548 -0.28 5.92 23.53
CA ASN A 548 -1.60 6.51 23.79
C ASN A 548 -1.51 8.01 24.11
N GLY A 549 -2.35 8.82 23.47
CA GLY A 549 -2.32 10.27 23.60
C GLY A 549 -3.13 11.03 22.54
N VAL A 550 -3.32 12.32 22.76
CA VAL A 550 -3.92 13.23 21.77
C VAL A 550 -2.81 13.99 21.04
N TYR A 551 -2.71 13.79 19.73
CA TYR A 551 -1.65 14.34 18.89
C TYR A 551 -2.17 15.39 17.90
N THR A 552 -1.39 16.44 17.70
CA THR A 552 -1.56 17.43 16.63
C THR A 552 -0.47 17.20 15.58
N ILE A 553 -0.81 17.19 14.29
CA ILE A 553 0.18 17.11 13.20
C ILE A 553 0.69 18.52 12.89
N HIS A 554 1.99 18.66 12.66
CA HIS A 554 2.63 19.89 12.20
C HIS A 554 3.43 19.64 10.93
N TYR A 555 3.55 20.65 10.07
CA TYR A 555 4.46 20.62 8.92
C TYR A 555 5.15 21.95 8.66
N LYS A 556 6.28 21.89 7.96
CA LYS A 556 7.07 23.03 7.49
C LYS A 556 7.75 22.71 6.16
N ILE A 557 7.50 23.51 5.12
CA ILE A 557 8.23 23.45 3.85
C ILE A 557 9.54 24.22 4.01
N ILE A 558 10.64 23.60 3.59
CA ILE A 558 11.99 24.16 3.62
C ILE A 558 12.63 24.06 2.24
N THR A 559 13.50 25.01 1.88
CA THR A 559 14.42 24.88 0.73
C THR A 559 15.84 24.64 1.20
N ARG A 560 16.54 23.78 0.46
CA ARG A 560 17.95 23.45 0.65
C ARG A 560 18.72 23.66 -0.65
N GLU A 561 20.02 23.88 -0.56
CA GLU A 561 20.94 23.82 -1.71
C GLU A 561 20.82 22.42 -2.36
N LYS A 562 20.85 22.36 -3.70
CA LYS A 562 20.81 21.06 -4.41
C LYS A 562 22.04 20.22 -4.11
N GLY A 563 21.83 18.93 -3.85
CA GLY A 563 22.91 17.97 -3.59
C GLY A 563 22.50 16.51 -3.83
N ASP A 564 23.44 15.71 -4.32
CA ASP A 564 23.17 14.35 -4.80
C ASP A 564 23.17 13.27 -3.70
N GLU A 565 23.88 13.47 -2.58
CA GLU A 565 24.06 12.41 -1.55
C GLU A 565 23.81 12.83 -0.09
N LYS A 566 23.67 14.12 0.22
CA LYS A 566 23.30 14.61 1.57
C LYS A 566 22.37 15.81 1.47
N PRO A 567 21.48 16.06 2.46
CA PRO A 567 20.66 17.26 2.48
C PRO A 567 21.56 18.50 2.43
N GLY A 568 21.39 19.34 1.41
CA GLY A 568 22.13 20.60 1.31
C GLY A 568 21.85 21.53 2.48
N LYS A 569 22.65 22.59 2.58
CA LYS A 569 22.45 23.64 3.59
C LYS A 569 21.03 24.20 3.43
N VAL A 570 20.33 24.40 4.55
CA VAL A 570 19.02 25.06 4.54
C VAL A 570 19.18 26.51 4.09
N ILE A 571 18.45 26.89 3.04
CA ILE A 571 18.44 28.24 2.46
C ILE A 571 17.31 29.04 3.10
N ASN A 572 16.11 28.49 3.07
CA ASN A 572 14.94 29.01 3.78
C ASN A 572 14.30 27.88 4.58
N ASP A 573 14.22 28.05 5.90
CA ASP A 573 13.69 27.04 6.80
C ASP A 573 12.17 27.18 7.04
N ASN A 574 11.50 28.20 6.50
CA ASN A 574 10.09 28.49 6.77
C ASN A 574 9.37 29.06 5.54
N VAL A 575 9.32 28.31 4.44
CA VAL A 575 8.61 28.69 3.20
C VAL A 575 7.09 28.72 3.46
N GLN A 576 6.57 27.71 4.16
CA GLN A 576 5.17 27.60 4.60
C GLN A 576 5.09 26.61 5.75
N SER A 577 4.23 26.86 6.75
CA SER A 577 3.98 25.92 7.86
C SER A 577 2.52 25.88 8.28
N GLY A 578 2.12 24.81 8.97
CA GLY A 578 0.77 24.67 9.48
C GLY A 578 0.57 23.49 10.43
N GLU A 579 -0.60 23.49 11.07
CA GLU A 579 -1.00 22.56 12.13
C GLU A 579 -2.38 21.95 11.80
N TYR A 580 -2.51 20.63 11.95
CA TYR A 580 -3.72 19.89 11.64
C TYR A 580 -4.20 18.98 12.79
N GLY A 581 -5.44 19.22 13.20
CA GLY A 581 -6.29 18.29 13.93
C GLY A 581 -5.97 18.13 15.40
N LYS A 582 -6.71 17.21 16.03
CA LYS A 582 -6.39 16.57 17.31
C LYS A 582 -6.83 15.12 17.18
N PHE A 583 -5.88 14.19 17.27
CA PHE A 583 -6.14 12.77 17.04
C PHE A 583 -5.79 11.97 18.29
N GLU A 584 -6.77 11.31 18.89
CA GLU A 584 -6.57 10.42 20.03
C GLU A 584 -6.10 9.04 19.51
N VAL A 585 -4.81 8.75 19.67
CA VAL A 585 -4.29 7.38 19.59
C VAL A 585 -4.67 6.69 20.90
N LYS A 586 -5.45 5.61 20.80
CA LYS A 586 -5.89 4.83 21.96
C LYS A 586 -6.18 3.38 21.60
N ASP A 587 -5.41 2.46 22.19
CA ASP A 587 -5.56 1.00 22.07
C ASP A 587 -7.04 0.54 22.15
N LEU A 588 -7.41 -0.44 21.34
CA LEU A 588 -8.70 -1.13 21.42
C LEU A 588 -8.74 -2.11 22.59
N LEU A 589 -7.60 -2.59 23.07
CA LEU A 589 -7.48 -3.57 24.13
C LEU A 589 -6.59 -3.03 25.26
N ASP A 590 -7.09 -3.04 26.49
CA ASP A 590 -6.26 -2.96 27.68
C ASP A 590 -5.68 -4.36 27.96
N THR A 591 -4.42 -4.53 27.59
CA THR A 591 -3.68 -5.80 27.61
C THR A 591 -2.72 -5.87 28.78
N SER A 592 -2.60 -7.02 29.43
CA SER A 592 -1.62 -7.21 30.51
C SER A 592 -1.14 -8.65 30.63
N ILE A 593 0.15 -8.82 30.92
CA ILE A 593 0.72 -10.11 31.34
C ILE A 593 0.85 -10.11 32.86
N SER A 594 0.44 -11.20 33.50
CA SER A 594 0.73 -11.47 34.91
C SER A 594 1.23 -12.91 35.06
N VAL A 595 2.06 -13.15 36.07
CA VAL A 595 2.58 -14.50 36.36
C VAL A 595 2.19 -14.87 37.78
N VAL A 596 1.62 -16.06 37.95
CA VAL A 596 1.16 -16.60 39.24
C VAL A 596 1.58 -18.06 39.39
N GLY A 597 1.68 -18.56 40.62
CA GLY A 597 1.89 -19.99 40.87
C GLY A 597 0.70 -20.81 40.38
N SER A 598 0.85 -22.13 40.23
CA SER A 598 -0.24 -23.00 39.76
C SER A 598 -1.52 -22.95 40.60
N ASN A 599 -1.41 -22.54 41.86
CA ASN A 599 -2.49 -22.29 42.82
C ASN A 599 -3.10 -20.86 42.76
N ASN A 600 -2.72 -20.06 41.76
CA ASN A 600 -3.07 -18.65 41.55
C ASN A 600 -2.56 -17.67 42.63
N GLN A 601 -1.55 -18.04 43.42
CA GLN A 601 -0.84 -17.12 44.32
C GLN A 601 0.16 -16.24 43.57
N LYS A 602 0.47 -15.06 44.11
CA LYS A 602 1.43 -14.11 43.50
C LYS A 602 2.89 -14.55 43.61
N GLU A 603 3.20 -15.38 44.60
CA GLU A 603 4.53 -15.97 44.77
C GLU A 603 4.71 -17.09 43.76
N ILE A 604 5.86 -17.09 43.08
CA ILE A 604 6.28 -18.20 42.21
C ILE A 604 7.60 -18.75 42.74
N TYR A 605 7.72 -20.06 42.76
CA TYR A 605 8.85 -20.74 43.38
C TYR A 605 9.70 -21.47 42.34
N LEU A 606 11.01 -21.51 42.57
CA LEU A 606 11.95 -22.31 41.79
C LEU A 606 11.54 -23.79 41.82
N ASN A 607 11.62 -24.46 40.67
CA ASN A 607 11.20 -25.85 40.43
C ASN A 607 9.69 -26.10 40.58
N GLU A 608 8.83 -25.08 40.47
CA GLU A 608 7.38 -25.23 40.45
C GLU A 608 6.76 -24.91 39.07
N GLU A 609 5.57 -25.46 38.82
CA GLU A 609 4.69 -25.00 37.75
C GLU A 609 4.06 -23.64 38.11
N ALA A 610 4.07 -22.73 37.14
CA ALA A 610 3.47 -21.40 37.20
C ALA A 610 2.66 -21.13 35.92
N LYS A 611 1.92 -20.02 35.90
CA LYS A 611 1.07 -19.62 34.78
C LYS A 611 1.35 -18.18 34.41
N ALA A 612 1.72 -17.94 33.15
CA ALA A 612 1.68 -16.63 32.54
C ALA A 612 0.27 -16.40 31.98
N VAL A 613 -0.49 -15.53 32.63
CA VAL A 613 -1.88 -15.18 32.28
C VAL A 613 -1.85 -13.94 31.40
N TYR A 614 -2.20 -14.11 30.13
CA TYR A 614 -2.38 -13.04 29.16
C TYR A 614 -3.83 -12.57 29.22
N LYS A 615 -4.07 -11.37 29.75
CA LYS A 615 -5.40 -10.79 29.86
C LYS A 615 -5.64 -9.74 28.79
N ILE A 616 -6.82 -9.81 28.16
CA ILE A 616 -7.31 -8.92 27.11
C ILE A 616 -8.63 -8.32 27.60
N ILE A 617 -8.65 -7.02 27.92
CA ILE A 617 -9.85 -6.29 28.32
C ILE A 617 -10.23 -5.33 27.18
N PRO A 618 -11.38 -5.49 26.53
CA PRO A 618 -11.77 -4.62 25.42
C PRO A 618 -12.11 -3.21 25.92
N ASN A 619 -11.45 -2.18 25.38
CA ASN A 619 -11.73 -0.79 25.70
C ASN A 619 -13.05 -0.33 25.06
N GLU A 620 -13.83 0.45 25.79
CA GLU A 620 -15.07 1.05 25.25
C GLU A 620 -14.79 1.84 23.97
N ILE A 621 -15.66 1.70 22.96
CA ILE A 621 -15.58 2.41 21.68
C ILE A 621 -16.86 3.21 21.49
N LYS A 622 -16.78 4.52 21.20
CA LYS A 622 -17.99 5.28 20.90
C LYS A 622 -18.49 4.94 19.50
N ALA A 623 -19.80 4.98 19.30
CA ALA A 623 -20.35 4.64 17.98
C ALA A 623 -19.97 5.64 16.87
N GLU A 624 -19.72 6.90 17.23
CA GLU A 624 -19.17 7.95 16.35
C GLU A 624 -17.74 7.66 15.87
N ASP A 625 -16.94 6.89 16.62
CA ASP A 625 -15.57 6.53 16.25
C ASP A 625 -15.56 5.48 15.11
N ILE A 626 -16.61 4.65 15.02
CA ILE A 626 -16.76 3.55 14.05
C ILE A 626 -17.50 4.00 12.78
N ILE A 627 -18.63 4.69 12.92
CA ILE A 627 -19.49 5.10 11.80
C ILE A 627 -19.39 6.61 11.61
N ARG A 628 -18.45 7.02 10.77
CA ARG A 628 -18.09 8.43 10.52
C ARG A 628 -18.85 9.09 9.36
N ASP A 629 -19.62 8.31 8.61
CA ASP A 629 -20.31 8.73 7.38
C ASP A 629 -21.85 8.83 7.55
N GLY A 630 -22.33 8.87 8.79
CA GLY A 630 -23.74 9.15 9.12
C GLY A 630 -24.72 7.98 8.94
N ARG A 631 -24.24 6.74 8.73
CA ARG A 631 -25.10 5.55 8.75
C ARG A 631 -25.60 5.23 10.16
N SER A 632 -26.57 4.31 10.25
CA SER A 632 -26.98 3.71 11.52
C SER A 632 -25.83 2.94 12.18
N PHE A 633 -25.71 3.08 13.50
CA PHE A 633 -24.75 2.30 14.28
C PHE A 633 -25.14 0.81 14.29
N PRO A 634 -24.22 -0.13 13.96
CA PRO A 634 -24.50 -1.56 14.04
C PRO A 634 -24.84 -1.96 15.48
N LYS A 635 -25.72 -2.94 15.70
CA LYS A 635 -26.05 -3.39 17.07
C LYS A 635 -24.90 -4.07 17.79
N GLU A 636 -23.98 -4.62 17.01
CA GLU A 636 -22.92 -5.53 17.45
C GLU A 636 -21.67 -5.33 16.59
N ILE A 637 -20.49 -5.42 17.21
CA ILE A 637 -19.18 -5.43 16.55
C ILE A 637 -18.39 -6.62 17.11
N LYS A 638 -17.57 -7.30 16.31
CA LYS A 638 -16.74 -8.43 16.75
C LYS A 638 -15.27 -8.16 16.54
N LEU A 639 -14.45 -8.48 17.54
CA LEU A 639 -13.05 -8.80 17.32
C LEU A 639 -12.97 -10.30 17.03
N THR A 640 -12.38 -10.65 15.90
CA THR A 640 -12.31 -12.03 15.41
C THR A 640 -10.89 -12.43 15.07
N GLU A 641 -10.67 -13.74 14.92
CA GLU A 641 -9.34 -14.31 14.63
C GLU A 641 -8.28 -13.93 15.68
N ILE A 642 -8.73 -13.74 16.93
CA ILE A 642 -7.87 -13.32 18.04
C ILE A 642 -6.80 -14.39 18.29
N LYS A 643 -5.53 -14.00 18.27
CA LYS A 643 -4.37 -14.84 18.58
C LYS A 643 -3.34 -14.05 19.38
N ILE A 644 -2.58 -14.75 20.21
CA ILE A 644 -1.47 -14.17 20.97
C ILE A 644 -0.17 -14.75 20.41
N ASP A 645 0.72 -13.87 19.97
CA ASP A 645 2.10 -14.18 19.60
C ASP A 645 3.01 -13.63 20.70
N GLY A 646 3.73 -14.50 21.41
CA GLY A 646 4.47 -14.11 22.60
C GLY A 646 5.85 -14.74 22.73
N MET A 647 6.57 -14.30 23.75
CA MET A 647 7.92 -14.76 24.10
C MET A 647 7.97 -15.12 25.59
N LEU A 648 8.40 -16.34 25.91
CA LEU A 648 8.82 -16.66 27.28
C LEU A 648 10.28 -16.21 27.50
N PRO A 649 10.59 -15.54 28.62
CA PRO A 649 11.95 -15.14 28.97
C PRO A 649 12.80 -16.35 29.38
N SER A 650 14.12 -16.19 29.26
CA SER A 650 15.09 -17.23 29.60
C SER A 650 14.94 -17.71 31.06
N GLY A 651 14.92 -19.03 31.25
CA GLY A 651 14.69 -19.68 32.55
C GLY A 651 13.23 -20.01 32.89
N MET A 652 12.27 -19.60 32.06
CA MET A 652 10.91 -20.17 32.04
C MET A 652 10.77 -21.15 30.87
N LYS A 653 10.45 -22.42 31.16
CA LYS A 653 10.17 -23.42 30.11
C LYS A 653 8.68 -23.68 29.94
N PHE A 654 8.28 -24.03 28.73
CA PHE A 654 6.91 -24.51 28.47
C PHE A 654 6.65 -25.85 29.14
N ASN A 655 5.49 -25.97 29.77
CA ASN A 655 4.94 -27.26 30.14
C ASN A 655 4.21 -27.84 28.92
N GLU A 656 4.92 -28.59 28.07
CA GLU A 656 4.44 -29.00 26.74
C GLU A 656 3.14 -29.84 26.80
N ASN A 657 2.94 -30.63 27.86
CA ASN A 657 1.73 -31.43 28.07
C ASN A 657 0.49 -30.61 28.46
N ASN A 658 0.69 -29.45 29.11
CA ASN A 658 -0.38 -28.62 29.68
C ASN A 658 -0.77 -27.43 28.78
N ASN A 659 -0.29 -27.36 27.53
CA ASN A 659 -0.57 -26.26 26.59
C ASN A 659 -1.06 -26.74 25.21
N PRO A 660 -2.15 -27.54 25.12
CA PRO A 660 -2.57 -28.23 23.88
C PRO A 660 -3.09 -27.32 22.74
N SER A 661 -3.11 -26.00 22.92
CA SER A 661 -3.55 -25.02 21.91
C SER A 661 -2.54 -23.88 21.73
N ILE A 662 -1.25 -24.22 21.89
CA ILE A 662 -0.12 -23.32 21.72
C ILE A 662 0.89 -23.98 20.79
N ASN A 663 1.20 -23.28 19.71
CA ASN A 663 2.21 -23.67 18.73
C ASN A 663 3.56 -23.09 19.18
N LEU A 664 4.54 -23.97 19.42
CA LEU A 664 5.85 -23.58 19.91
C LEU A 664 6.78 -23.21 18.75
N GLY A 665 7.41 -22.04 18.86
CA GLY A 665 8.43 -21.57 17.93
C GLY A 665 9.85 -22.02 18.32
N THR A 666 10.83 -21.48 17.60
CA THR A 666 12.25 -21.73 17.88
C THR A 666 12.66 -21.15 19.24
N GLU A 667 13.48 -21.89 19.98
CA GLU A 667 14.15 -21.43 21.20
C GLU A 667 15.54 -20.87 20.85
N ILE A 668 15.88 -19.69 21.38
CA ILE A 668 17.15 -19.01 21.15
C ILE A 668 17.60 -18.42 22.50
N ASN A 669 18.81 -18.75 22.94
CA ASN A 669 19.39 -18.28 24.22
C ASN A 669 18.50 -18.55 25.47
N GLY A 670 17.67 -19.60 25.42
CA GLY A 670 16.71 -19.97 26.45
C GLY A 670 15.39 -19.20 26.43
N GLU A 671 15.26 -18.16 25.60
CA GLU A 671 13.96 -17.53 25.29
C GLU A 671 13.24 -18.39 24.23
N ARG A 672 11.92 -18.58 24.37
CA ARG A 672 11.12 -19.38 23.41
C ARG A 672 9.87 -18.63 22.96
N ARG A 673 9.74 -18.45 21.64
CA ARG A 673 8.53 -17.89 21.02
C ARG A 673 7.37 -18.89 21.02
N PHE A 674 6.15 -18.37 21.05
CA PHE A 674 4.93 -19.16 20.89
C PHE A 674 3.82 -18.37 20.19
N SER A 675 2.84 -19.10 19.65
CA SER A 675 1.62 -18.54 19.07
C SER A 675 0.42 -19.36 19.53
N THR A 676 -0.68 -18.73 19.95
CA THR A 676 -1.91 -19.46 20.29
C THR A 676 -2.68 -19.86 19.05
N ASP A 677 -3.49 -20.92 19.17
CA ASP A 677 -4.61 -21.11 18.26
C ASP A 677 -5.60 -19.93 18.34
N LYS A 678 -6.57 -19.89 17.42
CA LYS A 678 -7.64 -18.89 17.46
C LYS A 678 -8.38 -18.98 18.81
N LEU A 679 -8.43 -17.88 19.54
CA LEU A 679 -9.25 -17.70 20.74
C LEU A 679 -10.69 -17.32 20.38
N ASP A 680 -11.59 -17.35 21.36
CA ASP A 680 -13.00 -16.97 21.18
C ASP A 680 -13.13 -15.51 20.69
N ASP A 681 -14.09 -15.27 19.79
CA ASP A 681 -14.35 -13.95 19.23
C ASP A 681 -14.99 -13.03 20.29
N ILE A 682 -14.37 -11.88 20.56
CA ILE A 682 -14.90 -10.89 21.51
C ILE A 682 -16.05 -10.12 20.84
N THR A 683 -17.23 -10.17 21.45
CA THR A 683 -18.42 -9.47 20.96
C THR A 683 -18.66 -8.19 21.75
N TYR A 684 -18.67 -7.07 21.04
CA TYR A 684 -19.06 -5.76 21.54
C TYR A 684 -20.55 -5.50 21.29
N THR A 685 -21.27 -5.12 22.35
CA THR A 685 -22.71 -4.74 22.26
C THR A 685 -22.89 -3.23 22.44
N LEU A 686 -23.84 -2.64 21.70
CA LEU A 686 -24.13 -1.20 21.76
C LEU A 686 -25.06 -0.84 22.93
N GLU A 687 -24.55 -0.08 23.89
CA GLU A 687 -25.31 0.45 25.03
C GLU A 687 -25.12 1.97 25.14
N ASN A 688 -26.20 2.74 25.12
CA ASN A 688 -26.18 4.21 25.28
C ASN A 688 -25.20 4.97 24.34
N GLY A 689 -24.98 4.46 23.13
CA GLY A 689 -24.06 5.06 22.15
C GLY A 689 -22.59 4.60 22.26
N VAL A 690 -22.30 3.67 23.17
CA VAL A 690 -20.97 3.11 23.42
C VAL A 690 -21.00 1.59 23.25
N TYR A 691 -20.00 1.06 22.55
CA TYR A 691 -19.77 -0.37 22.41
C TYR A 691 -18.96 -0.91 23.60
N LYS A 692 -19.43 -1.99 24.21
CA LYS A 692 -18.76 -2.67 25.34
C LYS A 692 -18.55 -4.15 25.03
N GLY A 693 -17.31 -4.62 25.18
CA GLY A 693 -16.92 -6.02 24.98
C GLY A 693 -16.64 -6.75 26.29
N THR A 694 -16.67 -8.08 26.26
CA THR A 694 -16.34 -8.93 27.41
C THR A 694 -14.84 -9.22 27.50
N GLU A 695 -14.29 -9.31 28.72
CA GLU A 695 -12.89 -9.71 28.91
C GLU A 695 -12.62 -11.15 28.43
N LEU A 696 -11.38 -11.37 28.01
CA LEU A 696 -10.84 -12.66 27.58
C LEU A 696 -9.47 -12.86 28.24
N SER A 697 -9.13 -14.10 28.60
CA SER A 697 -7.80 -14.44 29.12
C SER A 697 -7.31 -15.77 28.57
N LYS A 698 -5.98 -15.86 28.41
CA LYS A 698 -5.31 -17.10 28.02
C LYS A 698 -4.17 -17.41 28.99
N ASP A 699 -4.27 -18.55 29.63
CA ASP A 699 -3.21 -19.09 30.48
C ASP A 699 -2.17 -19.82 29.61
N VAL A 700 -0.90 -19.58 29.93
CA VAL A 700 0.26 -20.30 29.40
C VAL A 700 0.97 -20.97 30.58
N ASN A 701 0.92 -22.29 30.65
CA ASN A 701 1.52 -23.06 31.75
C ASN A 701 3.04 -23.20 31.55
N VAL A 702 3.83 -22.80 32.54
CA VAL A 702 5.30 -22.74 32.47
C VAL A 702 5.94 -23.37 33.70
N ASN A 703 7.20 -23.78 33.59
CA ASN A 703 8.01 -24.29 34.70
C ASN A 703 9.14 -23.29 35.00
N ILE A 704 9.36 -23.00 36.27
CA ILE A 704 10.40 -22.05 36.72
C ILE A 704 11.72 -22.81 36.98
N GLU A 705 12.69 -22.66 36.07
CA GLU A 705 13.97 -23.40 36.12
C GLU A 705 15.17 -22.57 36.57
N SER A 706 15.02 -21.27 36.78
CA SER A 706 16.08 -20.41 37.31
C SER A 706 15.52 -19.37 38.29
N ASN A 707 16.42 -18.62 38.90
CA ASN A 707 16.04 -17.41 39.63
C ASN A 707 16.01 -16.25 38.64
N GLY A 708 14.97 -15.42 38.71
CA GLY A 708 14.76 -14.26 37.84
C GLY A 708 15.80 -13.14 38.02
N PRO A 709 15.63 -11.99 37.36
CA PRO A 709 14.35 -11.49 36.83
C PRO A 709 13.92 -12.11 35.50
N PHE A 710 12.62 -12.39 35.40
CA PHE A 710 11.93 -12.77 34.18
C PHE A 710 11.21 -11.53 33.63
N GLU A 711 11.65 -11.03 32.48
CA GLU A 711 11.12 -9.83 31.86
C GLU A 711 10.30 -10.19 30.62
N PHE A 712 9.00 -9.87 30.65
CA PHE A 712 8.13 -9.93 29.49
C PHE A 712 8.11 -8.54 28.86
N LYS A 713 8.81 -8.38 27.73
CA LYS A 713 8.89 -7.08 27.02
C LYS A 713 7.64 -6.87 26.16
N SER A 714 7.08 -5.66 26.13
CA SER A 714 5.88 -5.35 25.34
C SER A 714 6.08 -5.62 23.85
N SER A 715 7.25 -5.25 23.32
CA SER A 715 7.62 -5.43 21.92
C SER A 715 7.74 -6.89 21.46
N GLU A 716 7.75 -7.85 22.40
CA GLU A 716 7.91 -9.28 22.17
C GLU A 716 6.60 -10.06 22.39
N ASN A 717 5.53 -9.39 22.80
CA ASN A 717 4.25 -10.00 23.15
C ASN A 717 3.09 -9.19 22.54
N GLN A 718 2.37 -9.77 21.59
CA GLN A 718 1.35 -9.08 20.80
C GLN A 718 0.05 -9.90 20.72
N VAL A 719 -1.08 -9.21 20.59
CA VAL A 719 -2.37 -9.80 20.23
C VAL A 719 -2.76 -9.36 18.81
N GLY A 720 -2.92 -10.33 17.92
CA GLY A 720 -3.42 -10.13 16.56
C GLY A 720 -4.93 -10.38 16.49
N PHE A 721 -5.69 -9.51 15.81
CA PHE A 721 -7.15 -9.63 15.68
C PHE A 721 -7.71 -8.88 14.45
N LYS A 722 -8.98 -9.08 14.10
CA LYS A 722 -9.72 -8.31 13.07
C LYS A 722 -11.00 -7.71 13.63
N LEU A 723 -11.30 -6.45 13.30
CA LEU A 723 -12.54 -5.76 13.65
C LEU A 723 -13.60 -5.97 12.56
N ASN A 724 -14.70 -6.63 12.89
CA ASN A 724 -15.76 -7.01 11.97
C ASN A 724 -17.14 -6.51 12.43
N TYR A 725 -17.89 -5.89 11.52
CA TYR A 725 -19.29 -5.48 11.73
C TYR A 725 -20.03 -5.43 10.39
N GLU A 726 -21.34 -5.18 10.42
CA GLU A 726 -22.25 -5.25 9.26
C GLU A 726 -21.72 -4.61 7.96
N TYR A 727 -20.96 -3.51 8.08
CA TYR A 727 -20.47 -2.73 6.94
C TYR A 727 -18.99 -2.93 6.62
N LYS A 728 -18.19 -3.56 7.50
CA LYS A 728 -16.74 -3.70 7.31
C LYS A 728 -16.14 -4.94 7.99
N ILE A 729 -15.18 -5.54 7.30
CA ILE A 729 -14.20 -6.51 7.81
C ILE A 729 -12.85 -5.83 7.63
N THR A 730 -12.05 -5.68 8.70
CA THR A 730 -10.70 -5.10 8.59
C THR A 730 -9.64 -6.14 8.23
N ASN A 731 -8.48 -5.64 7.78
CA ASN A 731 -7.24 -6.40 7.83
C ASN A 731 -6.86 -6.71 9.30
N PRO A 732 -5.96 -7.69 9.55
CA PRO A 732 -5.41 -7.93 10.87
C PRO A 732 -4.77 -6.67 11.47
N MET A 733 -5.07 -6.44 12.74
CA MET A 733 -4.52 -5.43 13.63
C MET A 733 -3.68 -6.12 14.69
N PHE A 734 -2.67 -5.43 15.23
CA PHE A 734 -1.79 -5.96 16.27
C PHE A 734 -1.63 -4.90 17.37
N GLU A 735 -1.85 -5.30 18.63
CA GLU A 735 -1.60 -4.47 19.81
C GLU A 735 -0.61 -5.18 20.73
N GLU A 736 0.27 -4.43 21.40
CA GLU A 736 1.29 -4.98 22.30
C GLU A 736 0.69 -5.25 23.69
N PHE A 737 1.14 -6.31 24.35
CA PHE A 737 0.83 -6.53 25.77
C PHE A 737 1.66 -5.61 26.64
N LYS A 738 1.07 -5.04 27.70
CA LYS A 738 1.87 -4.32 28.71
C LYS A 738 2.87 -5.27 29.35
N GLY A 739 4.15 -4.97 29.15
CA GLY A 739 5.25 -5.73 29.72
C GLY A 739 5.23 -5.78 31.24
N THR A 740 5.82 -6.83 31.80
CA THR A 740 5.86 -7.09 33.24
C THR A 740 7.19 -7.73 33.61
N SER A 741 7.61 -7.56 34.87
CA SER A 741 8.76 -8.28 35.42
C SER A 741 8.36 -9.00 36.69
N VAL A 742 8.77 -10.26 36.77
CA VAL A 742 8.56 -11.13 37.94
C VAL A 742 9.86 -11.85 38.25
N SER A 743 10.09 -12.13 39.52
CA SER A 743 11.15 -13.03 39.96
C SER A 743 10.53 -14.18 40.73
N ALA A 744 11.18 -15.35 40.68
CA ALA A 744 10.96 -16.34 41.72
C ALA A 744 11.26 -15.74 43.10
N SER A 745 10.60 -16.26 44.14
CA SER A 745 11.02 -16.07 45.53
C SER A 745 12.53 -16.31 45.67
N GLU A 746 13.19 -15.66 46.63
CA GLU A 746 14.66 -15.80 46.79
C GLU A 746 15.09 -17.28 46.71
N PRO A 747 16.24 -17.61 46.10
CA PRO A 747 16.74 -18.97 46.15
C PRO A 747 17.07 -19.38 47.59
N THR A 748 16.78 -20.64 47.91
CA THR A 748 17.35 -21.31 49.08
C THR A 748 18.87 -21.26 49.02
N LYS A 749 19.50 -20.97 50.17
CA LYS A 749 20.95 -20.82 50.33
C LYS A 749 21.43 -21.77 51.42
N ILE A 750 22.58 -22.40 51.20
CA ILE A 750 23.26 -23.20 52.23
C ILE A 750 24.18 -22.26 53.02
N GLU A 751 23.96 -22.15 54.33
CA GLU A 751 24.77 -21.30 55.21
C GLU A 751 26.05 -22.02 55.67
N LYS A 752 25.93 -23.32 55.98
CA LYS A 752 27.03 -24.18 56.46
C LYS A 752 26.84 -25.61 55.97
N PHE A 753 27.95 -26.30 55.71
CA PHE A 753 27.98 -27.71 55.36
C PHE A 753 29.17 -28.41 56.00
N GLY A 754 28.96 -29.55 56.66
CA GLY A 754 30.06 -30.28 57.29
C GLY A 754 29.61 -31.39 58.24
N ILE A 755 30.39 -31.63 59.29
CA ILE A 755 30.08 -32.63 60.33
C ILE A 755 29.43 -31.95 61.54
N LEU A 756 28.39 -32.60 62.08
CA LEU A 756 27.69 -32.18 63.30
C LEU A 756 28.40 -32.74 64.55
N ASP A 757 29.06 -31.87 65.30
CA ASP A 757 29.95 -32.24 66.42
C ASP A 757 29.23 -32.41 67.77
N SER A 758 27.94 -32.06 67.86
CA SER A 758 27.17 -32.07 69.11
C SER A 758 25.66 -32.06 68.87
N SER A 759 24.86 -32.06 69.94
CA SER A 759 23.41 -31.87 69.89
C SER A 759 22.95 -30.42 69.62
N SER A 760 23.83 -29.49 69.23
CA SER A 760 23.48 -28.12 68.80
C SER A 760 23.66 -27.92 67.29
N SER A 761 22.70 -27.25 66.66
CA SER A 761 22.72 -26.84 65.24
C SER A 761 23.85 -25.88 64.87
N ASP A 762 24.39 -25.13 65.84
CA ASP A 762 25.41 -24.12 65.55
C ASP A 762 26.80 -24.73 65.34
N ASN A 763 27.00 -25.96 65.85
CA ASN A 763 28.25 -26.72 65.87
C ASN A 763 28.42 -27.62 64.63
N ILE A 764 28.02 -27.12 63.46
CA ILE A 764 28.41 -27.69 62.16
C ILE A 764 29.81 -27.18 61.84
N LYS A 765 30.78 -28.09 61.79
CA LYS A 765 32.17 -27.79 61.40
C LYS A 765 32.25 -27.67 59.87
N ASP A 766 31.99 -26.46 59.35
CA ASP A 766 32.32 -26.08 57.97
C ASP A 766 33.84 -26.18 57.78
N SER A 767 34.26 -27.07 56.87
CA SER A 767 35.64 -27.53 56.79
C SER A 767 36.08 -27.71 55.34
N ARG A 768 36.63 -26.62 54.81
CA ARG A 768 37.55 -26.65 53.67
C ARG A 768 38.96 -27.09 54.08
N GLU A 769 39.27 -27.05 55.38
CA GLU A 769 40.59 -27.34 55.94
C GLU A 769 40.83 -28.82 56.30
N GLY A 770 39.75 -29.61 56.45
CA GLY A 770 39.80 -31.06 56.71
C GLY A 770 39.29 -31.44 58.10
N VAL A 771 38.13 -32.09 58.20
CA VAL A 771 37.63 -32.68 59.46
C VAL A 771 38.34 -34.00 59.68
N GLN A 772 39.01 -34.14 60.82
CA GLN A 772 39.61 -35.41 61.25
C GLN A 772 38.50 -36.42 61.60
N VAL A 773 38.52 -37.58 60.94
CA VAL A 773 37.50 -38.63 61.04
C VAL A 773 38.16 -39.98 61.31
N VAL A 774 37.73 -40.65 62.39
CA VAL A 774 38.19 -41.99 62.78
C VAL A 774 37.24 -43.05 62.23
N ASN A 775 37.79 -44.06 61.54
CA ASN A 775 37.01 -45.16 61.00
C ASN A 775 36.26 -45.94 62.11
N GLY A 776 34.99 -46.25 61.87
CA GLY A 776 34.12 -46.96 62.83
C GLY A 776 33.36 -46.09 63.84
N ILE A 777 33.60 -44.78 63.87
CA ILE A 777 32.74 -43.83 64.62
C ILE A 777 31.54 -43.42 63.74
N PRO A 778 30.29 -43.40 64.26
CA PRO A 778 29.12 -42.89 63.55
C PRO A 778 29.29 -41.44 63.08
N LEU A 779 29.09 -41.22 61.78
CA LEU A 779 29.22 -39.90 61.15
C LEU A 779 27.85 -39.28 60.89
N LYS A 780 27.71 -38.01 61.30
CA LYS A 780 26.53 -37.18 61.03
C LYS A 780 26.92 -36.01 60.16
N ILE A 781 26.53 -36.08 58.89
CA ILE A 781 26.70 -34.97 57.94
C ILE A 781 25.54 -34.01 58.17
N ALA A 782 25.81 -32.71 58.21
CA ALA A 782 24.79 -31.69 58.40
C ALA A 782 24.89 -30.56 57.38
N ILE A 783 23.72 -30.12 56.92
CA ILE A 783 23.51 -28.97 56.05
C ILE A 783 22.63 -27.99 56.83
N LEU A 784 23.09 -26.75 57.03
CA LEU A 784 22.26 -25.65 57.49
C LEU A 784 21.86 -24.84 56.26
N ALA A 785 20.57 -24.76 55.99
CA ALA A 785 20.02 -24.06 54.82
C ALA A 785 18.93 -23.06 55.26
N ASP A 786 18.99 -21.86 54.70
CA ASP A 786 17.91 -20.88 54.73
C ASP A 786 16.95 -21.20 53.57
N VAL A 787 15.91 -21.98 53.87
CA VAL A 787 14.96 -22.51 52.89
C VAL A 787 13.94 -21.43 52.55
N LYS A 788 14.00 -20.94 51.31
CA LYS A 788 13.13 -19.88 50.79
C LYS A 788 12.00 -20.39 49.89
N SER A 789 12.15 -21.59 49.33
CA SER A 789 11.14 -22.25 48.49
C SER A 789 10.80 -23.62 49.06
N PRO A 790 9.51 -24.00 49.18
CA PRO A 790 9.14 -25.35 49.62
C PRO A 790 9.52 -26.44 48.60
N ASN A 791 9.70 -26.03 47.34
CA ASN A 791 10.09 -26.86 46.21
C ASN A 791 11.62 -26.88 45.98
N SER A 792 12.39 -26.42 46.97
CA SER A 792 13.86 -26.49 46.94
C SER A 792 14.32 -27.95 46.94
N ILE A 793 15.30 -28.24 46.09
CA ILE A 793 15.99 -29.53 46.07
C ILE A 793 17.46 -29.29 46.44
N ILE A 794 17.93 -30.00 47.45
CA ILE A 794 19.34 -29.99 47.86
C ILE A 794 19.97 -31.32 47.43
N ASP A 795 20.99 -31.25 46.58
CA ASP A 795 21.78 -32.36 46.05
C ASP A 795 23.02 -32.57 46.94
N LEU A 796 23.34 -33.82 47.29
CA LEU A 796 24.42 -34.19 48.21
C LEU A 796 25.29 -35.28 47.57
N GLY A 797 26.37 -34.85 46.92
CA GLY A 797 27.33 -35.72 46.26
C GLY A 797 28.45 -36.22 47.17
N PHE A 798 28.89 -37.45 46.92
CA PHE A 798 30.04 -38.09 47.57
C PHE A 798 31.10 -38.43 46.52
N ASN A 799 32.38 -38.14 46.78
CA ASN A 799 33.45 -38.77 46.00
C ASN A 799 33.67 -40.21 46.50
N SER A 800 33.14 -41.18 45.75
CA SER A 800 33.10 -42.60 46.10
C SER A 800 34.47 -43.30 46.10
N GLN A 801 35.49 -42.75 45.43
CA GLN A 801 36.77 -43.45 45.26
C GLN A 801 37.51 -43.72 46.58
N ASN A 802 37.25 -42.90 47.61
CA ASN A 802 37.95 -42.98 48.91
C ASN A 802 37.07 -43.46 50.08
N ILE A 803 35.76 -43.63 49.86
CA ILE A 803 34.81 -44.15 50.85
C ILE A 803 34.51 -45.62 50.53
N LYS A 804 34.91 -46.54 51.42
CA LYS A 804 34.44 -47.93 51.41
C LYS A 804 33.28 -48.09 52.38
N LEU A 805 32.25 -48.77 51.91
CA LEU A 805 31.11 -49.23 52.70
C LEU A 805 31.28 -50.74 52.94
N SER A 806 31.01 -51.22 54.16
CA SER A 806 31.29 -52.61 54.53
C SER A 806 30.50 -53.61 53.67
N LYS A 807 31.15 -54.69 53.21
CA LYS A 807 30.67 -55.58 52.14
C LYS A 807 29.35 -56.35 52.39
N ASP A 808 28.83 -56.35 53.61
CA ASP A 808 27.80 -57.32 54.03
C ASP A 808 26.38 -56.75 54.21
N THR A 809 26.14 -55.47 53.90
CA THR A 809 24.80 -54.84 53.94
C THR A 809 24.66 -53.72 52.91
N GLU A 810 23.48 -53.58 52.29
CA GLU A 810 23.17 -52.40 51.47
C GLU A 810 23.15 -51.12 52.36
N PRO A 811 23.86 -50.05 51.97
CA PRO A 811 23.99 -48.84 52.78
C PRO A 811 22.74 -47.95 52.65
N GLN A 812 22.02 -47.79 53.76
CA GLN A 812 20.87 -46.89 53.86
C GLN A 812 21.30 -45.51 54.36
N PHE A 813 20.69 -44.45 53.84
CA PHE A 813 20.89 -43.08 54.33
C PHE A 813 19.63 -42.61 55.06
N LYS A 814 19.76 -42.37 56.35
CA LYS A 814 18.68 -41.86 57.20
C LYS A 814 18.78 -40.34 57.31
N ILE A 815 17.74 -39.65 56.88
CA ILE A 815 17.71 -38.19 56.74
C ILE A 815 16.68 -37.64 57.73
N LYS A 816 17.08 -36.61 58.49
CA LYS A 816 16.24 -35.93 59.48
C LYS A 816 16.32 -34.43 59.28
N ILE A 817 15.18 -33.76 59.24
CA ILE A 817 15.05 -32.31 59.05
C ILE A 817 14.57 -31.69 60.36
N TYR A 818 15.21 -30.60 60.78
CA TYR A 818 14.93 -29.87 62.01
C TYR A 818 14.88 -28.36 61.75
N ASN A 819 14.26 -27.60 62.67
CA ASN A 819 14.44 -26.15 62.74
C ASN A 819 15.79 -25.80 63.37
N LYS A 820 16.41 -24.70 62.91
CA LYS A 820 17.60 -24.12 63.56
C LYS A 820 17.31 -23.88 65.05
N GLY A 821 18.25 -24.28 65.91
CA GLY A 821 18.13 -24.20 67.37
C GLY A 821 17.39 -25.35 68.07
N ASN A 822 16.76 -26.30 67.37
CA ASN A 822 16.06 -27.42 68.01
C ASN A 822 16.30 -28.77 67.30
N LEU A 823 17.32 -29.51 67.74
CA LEU A 823 17.65 -30.86 67.26
C LEU A 823 16.99 -32.01 68.05
N ILE A 824 15.97 -31.72 68.89
CA ILE A 824 15.33 -32.75 69.74
C ILE A 824 14.22 -33.48 68.98
N ASN A 825 13.36 -32.73 68.28
CA ASN A 825 12.25 -33.26 67.49
C ASN A 825 12.47 -32.95 66.01
N SER A 826 12.62 -33.96 65.17
CA SER A 826 12.63 -33.80 63.72
C SER A 826 11.23 -33.47 63.20
N GLU A 827 11.15 -32.58 62.23
CA GLU A 827 9.90 -32.27 61.51
C GLU A 827 9.55 -33.39 60.52
N LYS A 828 10.58 -33.90 59.83
CA LYS A 828 10.48 -34.96 58.82
C LYS A 828 11.67 -35.90 58.97
N GLU A 829 11.41 -37.20 58.84
CA GLU A 829 12.40 -38.27 58.91
C GLU A 829 12.09 -39.31 57.83
N PHE A 830 13.08 -39.68 57.03
CA PHE A 830 12.95 -40.70 55.98
C PHE A 830 14.27 -41.43 55.72
N THR A 831 14.20 -42.58 55.05
CA THR A 831 15.35 -43.43 54.72
C THR A 831 15.42 -43.61 53.20
N ILE A 832 16.63 -43.54 52.64
CA ILE A 832 16.92 -43.83 51.23
C ILE A 832 17.77 -45.09 51.18
N ASP A 833 17.23 -46.15 50.55
CA ASP A 833 17.86 -47.48 50.50
C ASP A 833 18.89 -47.65 49.37
N LYS A 834 18.98 -46.71 48.43
CA LYS A 834 19.83 -46.84 47.25
C LYS A 834 20.28 -45.50 46.67
N LEU A 835 21.55 -45.41 46.28
CA LEU A 835 22.08 -44.32 45.44
C LEU A 835 21.65 -44.56 43.99
N GLU A 836 20.95 -43.60 43.38
CA GLU A 836 20.56 -43.67 41.96
C GLU A 836 21.74 -43.27 41.05
N GLY A 837 22.43 -44.28 40.52
CA GLY A 837 23.48 -44.10 39.50
C GLY A 837 24.55 -45.18 39.58
N SER A 838 25.17 -45.51 38.44
CA SER A 838 26.39 -46.31 38.43
C SER A 838 27.58 -45.44 38.85
N LEU A 839 28.31 -45.85 39.88
CA LEU A 839 29.57 -45.23 40.31
C LEU A 839 30.70 -45.47 39.30
N ILE A 840 30.65 -44.76 38.16
CA ILE A 840 31.69 -44.72 37.12
C ILE A 840 32.26 -43.30 37.08
N GLU A 841 33.54 -43.17 36.75
CA GLU A 841 34.36 -41.98 36.95
C GLU A 841 33.76 -40.68 36.40
N GLY A 842 33.76 -39.64 37.25
CA GLY A 842 33.15 -38.34 36.96
C GLY A 842 32.10 -37.98 38.02
N LEU A 843 32.14 -36.74 38.51
CA LEU A 843 31.18 -36.24 39.51
C LEU A 843 29.73 -36.31 38.98
N ASN A 844 28.88 -37.11 39.63
CA ASN A 844 27.39 -37.09 39.76
C ASN A 844 26.97 -38.54 40.13
N SER A 845 26.12 -38.86 41.10
CA SER A 845 24.99 -38.17 41.75
C SER A 845 24.90 -38.59 43.24
N GLY A 846 24.14 -37.87 44.08
CA GLY A 846 23.81 -38.36 45.42
C GLY A 846 22.65 -37.62 46.08
N ILE A 847 21.79 -38.39 46.77
CA ILE A 847 20.77 -37.95 47.74
C ILE A 847 20.16 -36.57 47.44
N LYS A 848 19.05 -36.56 46.69
CA LYS A 848 18.20 -35.37 46.53
C LYS A 848 17.25 -35.26 47.72
N ILE A 849 17.30 -34.13 48.42
CA ILE A 849 16.40 -33.79 49.53
C ILE A 849 15.42 -32.72 49.06
N SER A 850 14.12 -33.01 49.12
CA SER A 850 13.04 -32.12 48.67
C SER A 850 11.90 -32.07 49.72
N GLY A 851 10.89 -31.21 49.49
CA GLY A 851 9.74 -31.06 50.39
C GLY A 851 10.13 -30.43 51.73
N LEU A 852 11.06 -29.47 51.70
CA LEU A 852 11.52 -28.71 52.86
C LEU A 852 10.48 -27.62 53.21
N ASP A 853 10.21 -27.40 54.49
CA ASP A 853 9.35 -26.28 54.89
C ASP A 853 10.16 -24.98 54.91
N ILE A 854 9.54 -23.83 54.63
CA ILE A 854 10.22 -22.52 54.57
C ILE A 854 10.81 -22.16 55.95
N GLY A 855 12.01 -21.56 55.95
CA GLY A 855 12.74 -21.08 57.13
C GLY A 855 14.14 -21.69 57.26
N GLU A 856 14.83 -21.38 58.36
CA GLU A 856 16.17 -21.91 58.61
C GLU A 856 16.10 -23.37 59.10
N LYS A 857 16.55 -24.30 58.25
CA LYS A 857 16.48 -25.75 58.48
C LYS A 857 17.86 -26.37 58.64
N VAL A 858 17.95 -27.37 59.51
CA VAL A 858 19.13 -28.23 59.68
C VAL A 858 18.77 -29.62 59.20
N ILE A 859 19.46 -30.09 58.17
CA ILE A 859 19.28 -31.40 57.57
C ILE A 859 20.44 -32.28 58.00
N VAL A 860 20.15 -33.35 58.74
CA VAL A 860 21.14 -34.30 59.24
C VAL A 860 21.01 -35.62 58.48
N ILE A 861 22.13 -36.09 57.92
CA ILE A 861 22.24 -37.36 57.21
C ILE A 861 23.11 -38.32 58.05
N GLU A 862 22.55 -39.48 58.38
CA GLU A 862 23.17 -40.57 59.13
C GLU A 862 23.28 -41.81 58.21
N LEU A 863 24.45 -42.47 58.15
CA LEU A 863 24.62 -43.70 57.35
C LEU A 863 24.35 -44.96 58.17
N ILE A 864 23.64 -45.92 57.59
CA ILE A 864 23.27 -47.19 58.25
C ILE A 864 23.72 -48.37 57.37
N PRO A 865 24.53 -49.32 57.90
CA PRO A 865 25.16 -49.28 59.21
C PRO A 865 26.23 -48.20 59.32
N ASN A 866 26.47 -47.71 60.54
CA ASN A 866 27.44 -46.65 60.87
C ASN A 866 28.92 -47.10 60.76
N LYS A 867 29.32 -47.72 59.63
CA LYS A 867 30.67 -48.20 59.36
C LYS A 867 31.18 -47.66 58.01
N ILE A 868 31.73 -46.46 58.06
CA ILE A 868 32.44 -45.83 56.95
C ILE A 868 33.94 -46.11 57.11
N GLU A 869 34.58 -46.61 56.06
CA GLU A 869 36.03 -46.69 55.95
C GLU A 869 36.55 -45.63 54.97
N ILE A 870 37.23 -44.60 55.49
CA ILE A 870 37.94 -43.61 54.69
C ILE A 870 39.39 -44.09 54.54
N ASN A 871 39.86 -44.22 53.28
CA ASN A 871 41.19 -44.78 52.99
C ASN A 871 42.31 -43.72 52.96
N ASN A 872 41.97 -42.43 52.93
CA ASN A 872 42.91 -41.29 52.99
C ASN A 872 42.14 -39.99 53.30
N SER A 873 41.39 -39.49 52.33
CA SER A 873 40.49 -38.34 52.50
C SER A 873 39.29 -38.46 51.56
N ALA A 874 38.11 -38.02 52.01
CA ALA A 874 36.89 -37.99 51.22
C ALA A 874 36.41 -36.56 51.03
N LEU A 875 35.92 -36.25 49.82
CA LEU A 875 35.29 -34.96 49.52
C LEU A 875 33.78 -35.16 49.45
N LEU A 876 33.06 -34.44 50.31
CA LEU A 876 31.63 -34.24 50.23
C LEU A 876 31.35 -32.95 49.49
N LYS A 877 30.26 -32.91 48.72
CA LYS A 877 29.78 -31.70 48.06
C LYS A 877 28.26 -31.57 48.21
N THR A 878 27.76 -30.35 48.33
CA THR A 878 26.33 -30.07 48.27
C THR A 878 26.05 -28.78 47.54
N LYS A 879 24.88 -28.72 46.89
CA LYS A 879 24.37 -27.55 46.18
C LYS A 879 22.85 -27.57 46.22
N VAL A 880 22.25 -26.40 46.04
CA VAL A 880 20.81 -26.29 45.75
C VAL A 880 20.63 -26.43 44.23
N GLU A 881 19.77 -27.33 43.77
CA GLU A 881 19.54 -27.50 42.32
C GLU A 881 18.90 -26.23 41.73
N ASN A 882 19.33 -25.87 40.51
CA ASN A 882 18.85 -24.70 39.76
C ASN A 882 19.01 -23.34 40.48
N SER A 883 19.85 -23.30 41.52
CA SER A 883 20.17 -22.09 42.29
C SER A 883 21.47 -21.43 41.84
N ASN A 884 21.58 -20.12 42.09
CA ASN A 884 22.83 -19.36 41.97
C ASN A 884 23.69 -19.45 43.24
N ASP A 885 23.28 -20.22 44.27
CA ASP A 885 24.16 -20.53 45.39
C ASP A 885 25.37 -21.37 44.93
N LYS A 886 26.52 -21.14 45.56
CA LYS A 886 27.77 -21.83 45.23
C LYS A 886 27.68 -23.31 45.61
N GLU A 887 28.49 -24.17 44.98
CA GLU A 887 28.72 -25.51 45.51
C GLU A 887 29.51 -25.40 46.83
N HIS A 888 29.02 -26.04 47.88
CA HIS A 888 29.68 -26.10 49.19
C HIS A 888 30.40 -27.44 49.32
N LEU A 889 31.64 -27.38 49.82
CA LEU A 889 32.54 -28.53 49.89
C LEU A 889 32.98 -28.77 51.34
N ALA A 890 32.95 -30.03 51.76
CA ALA A 890 33.49 -30.44 53.06
C ALA A 890 34.47 -31.60 52.87
N LYS A 891 35.71 -31.41 53.36
CA LYS A 891 36.77 -32.42 53.31
C LYS A 891 36.79 -33.21 54.62
N LEU A 892 36.78 -34.54 54.51
CA LEU A 892 36.98 -35.48 55.61
C LEU A 892 38.38 -36.09 55.45
N ASP A 893 39.24 -35.95 56.44
CA ASP A 893 40.57 -36.55 56.46
C ASP A 893 40.59 -37.70 57.47
N TYR A 894 41.20 -38.83 57.08
CA TYR A 894 41.37 -39.96 57.97
C TYR A 894 42.29 -39.61 59.14
N ALA A 895 41.82 -39.91 60.36
CA ALA A 895 42.59 -39.85 61.58
C ALA A 895 42.69 -41.24 62.21
N GLU A 896 43.87 -41.60 62.69
CA GLU A 896 44.01 -42.75 63.58
C GLU A 896 43.33 -42.45 64.92
N MET A 897 42.74 -43.48 65.52
CA MET A 897 42.09 -43.35 66.83
C MET A 897 43.13 -42.96 67.88
N PRO A 898 42.92 -41.92 68.70
CA PRO A 898 43.87 -41.59 69.76
C PRO A 898 44.04 -42.78 70.70
N ASP A 899 45.27 -43.12 71.07
CA ASP A 899 45.55 -44.13 72.11
C ASP A 899 44.98 -43.65 73.45
N VAL A 900 43.78 -44.12 73.79
CA VAL A 900 43.15 -43.88 75.10
C VAL A 900 43.65 -44.96 76.07
N PHE A 901 44.68 -44.61 76.84
CA PHE A 901 45.15 -45.35 78.01
C PHE A 901 44.37 -44.98 79.28
#